data_AF-A0A2A2B159-F1
#
_entry.id   AF-A0A2A2B159-F1
#
_cell.length_a   1.000
_cell.length_b   1.000
_cell.length_c   1.000
_cell.angle_alpha   90.00
_cell.angle_beta   90.00
_cell.angle_gamma   90.00
#
_symmetry.space_group_name_H-M   'P 1'
#
loop_
_entity.id
_entity.type
_entity.pdbx_description
1 polymer ?
#
loop_
_entity_poly.entity_id
_entity_poly.type
_entity_poly.pdbx_seq_one_letter_code
_entity_poly.pdbx_strand_id
1 'polypeptide(L)'
;MYVGRSNASAPTNFFTYDMVGGAAWGNGTAIGTVDANTGSGPRDLNALAYNPRDNYLYAPKRVFVEHPDSPAQRVGIYRLGKNAAGQVQPVPMSPSASGSDAVKHTIPVIGLPDGALGAAASFDRVGNYFMVNGATSDVYLIQNLHQATPDGGAVLAEKLERLKETTVPDGFEAVTPGHVAGQRAITDFAVSPQESNSTQTVLYGMGDKVTAGWYLHRYRVDLASKKVYVSRKLIAGMDAATGYMASTAFRRDGKLFLYSADGKVYEVDADPASATKWTVIGTVMNAVAANASDGASCMTSIEASNDGSSAAPFATMANGIDEEFFTSILSNDKAYLQPIALSGPGQNATVTPGSWKPAGGGAAPAAGGITLDPATGKFTVQKDTTPGTYTYEYQICVSPEVTPAGAACDKAEVVIKVDHEPVWAVDDDFGTVGPSATPLAPSVVANDKVAGVQAVVTGASPNAQLMPNIWTKLNGPAAGDLSLNLGTGQVTVPPGTPPGDYEYRYMLCTNTGVTPEPCDPAHVTLKVVVVDAVDNDFGEVSAGTTATALTPSIYGNDTVNGAAADASNAALKPGSWTLVSAPTGGSLTLDEATGVVTVPANAPAGDYTYSYEICAQPGNKPCDMAQVKLKVKAPAPAVPVVKAEDNAFGEVVAGSSTASVFANDTIDGAAAVFTGSGKNAELKAGSWKAGVGNPAGGKLTLNADGTVSVPADAPAGDYTYTYEICAHPAGTPCDAATVTLKVKPAPILALDNHLGSIAAGSNTVSIFANDLINGQAMQPGVNAKLKPASWKKLSGPAGGDLSLKEDGTVVVPPGTPAGAYEYSYEICVFPGNAPCAVAKVTLTVTAAGLVGAGVTPVPVGSPWALLLAALGIVGLGRRFTGRKSA
;
A
#
# COMPACT_ATOMS: atom_id res chain seq x y z
N MET A 1 -1.00 -42.66 68.42
CA MET A 1 -0.33 -43.27 69.59
C MET A 1 -1.41 -43.67 70.58
N TYR A 2 -1.32 -44.82 71.23
CA TYR A 2 -2.37 -45.31 72.13
C TYR A 2 -1.86 -45.42 73.57
N VAL A 3 -2.74 -45.17 74.54
CA VAL A 3 -2.43 -45.30 75.97
C VAL A 3 -3.39 -46.26 76.64
N GLY A 4 -2.84 -47.28 77.30
CA GLY A 4 -3.63 -48.32 77.97
C GLY A 4 -3.10 -48.62 79.37
N ARG A 5 -3.99 -49.07 80.26
CA ARG A 5 -3.64 -49.62 81.58
C ARG A 5 -4.09 -51.08 81.63
N SER A 6 -3.30 -51.95 82.24
CA SER A 6 -3.68 -53.37 82.39
C SER A 6 -4.70 -53.63 83.49
N ASN A 7 -4.90 -52.68 84.41
CA ASN A 7 -6.00 -52.58 85.37
C ASN A 7 -5.96 -51.18 86.01
N ALA A 8 -6.95 -50.84 86.85
CA ALA A 8 -7.01 -49.53 87.50
C ALA A 8 -5.68 -49.18 88.19
N SER A 9 -5.10 -50.11 88.96
CA SER A 9 -3.84 -49.95 89.72
C SER A 9 -2.54 -50.02 88.91
N ALA A 10 -2.59 -50.20 87.59
CA ALA A 10 -1.39 -50.37 86.77
C ALA A 10 -0.84 -49.03 86.25
N PRO A 11 0.49 -48.91 86.04
CA PRO A 11 1.09 -47.79 85.35
C PRO A 11 0.47 -47.55 83.97
N THR A 12 0.56 -46.31 83.51
CA THR A 12 0.03 -45.91 82.20
C THR A 12 1.03 -46.30 81.11
N ASN A 13 0.66 -47.23 80.22
CA ASN A 13 1.53 -47.76 79.17
C ASN A 13 1.27 -47.05 77.84
N PHE A 14 2.34 -46.68 77.13
CA PHE A 14 2.28 -46.00 75.84
C PHE A 14 2.68 -46.96 74.71
N PHE A 15 1.89 -46.95 73.63
CA PHE A 15 2.09 -47.78 72.46
C PHE A 15 2.09 -46.95 71.18
N THR A 16 2.99 -47.28 70.26
CA THR A 16 3.01 -46.74 68.90
C THR A 16 2.64 -47.83 67.89
N TYR A 17 1.96 -47.42 66.84
CA TYR A 17 1.51 -48.27 65.75
C TYR A 17 1.89 -47.60 64.44
N ASP A 18 2.46 -48.38 63.53
CA ASP A 18 2.60 -47.96 62.15
C ASP A 18 1.25 -48.14 61.46
N MET A 19 0.70 -47.04 60.94
CA MET A 19 -0.61 -47.01 60.27
C MET A 19 -0.46 -47.08 58.74
N VAL A 20 0.77 -47.29 58.23
CA VAL A 20 1.08 -47.34 56.81
C VAL A 20 0.93 -48.78 56.30
N GLY A 21 -0.22 -49.07 55.69
CA GLY A 21 -0.51 -50.36 55.04
C GLY A 21 -1.37 -51.28 55.91
N GLY A 22 -2.67 -51.36 55.60
CA GLY A 22 -3.67 -52.09 56.38
C GLY A 22 -3.51 -53.62 56.49
N ALA A 23 -2.36 -54.20 56.12
CA ALA A 23 -2.17 -55.65 56.01
C ALA A 23 -1.26 -56.29 57.07
N ALA A 24 -0.61 -55.55 57.97
CA ALA A 24 0.22 -56.14 59.03
C ALA A 24 0.15 -55.34 60.33
N TRP A 25 -1.00 -55.41 61.01
CA TRP A 25 -1.13 -54.91 62.38
C TRP A 25 -0.38 -55.85 63.33
N GLY A 26 0.89 -55.55 63.59
CA GLY A 26 1.68 -56.25 64.61
C GLY A 26 1.24 -55.90 66.04
N ASN A 27 1.86 -56.55 67.03
CA ASN A 27 1.80 -56.11 68.43
C ASN A 27 2.43 -54.70 68.47
N GLY A 28 1.65 -53.66 68.73
CA GLY A 28 2.12 -52.28 68.84
C GLY A 28 3.41 -52.18 69.67
N THR A 29 4.32 -51.32 69.24
CA THR A 29 5.60 -51.16 69.92
C THR A 29 5.36 -50.39 71.21
N ALA A 30 5.55 -51.07 72.36
CA ALA A 30 5.56 -50.40 73.66
C ALA A 30 6.73 -49.40 73.69
N ILE A 31 6.41 -48.13 73.92
CA ILE A 31 7.42 -47.05 73.92
C ILE A 31 7.82 -46.58 75.32
N GLY A 32 7.14 -47.09 76.36
CA GLY A 32 7.45 -46.82 77.76
C GLY A 32 6.20 -46.82 78.65
N THR A 33 6.43 -46.65 79.95
CA THR A 33 5.37 -46.53 80.96
C THR A 33 5.59 -45.23 81.75
N VAL A 34 4.50 -44.59 82.16
CA VAL A 34 4.56 -43.44 83.08
C VAL A 34 3.83 -43.84 84.35
N ASP A 35 4.59 -43.87 85.45
CA ASP A 35 4.05 -43.92 86.81
C ASP A 35 4.08 -42.50 87.39
N ALA A 36 2.90 -42.00 87.76
CA ALA A 36 2.73 -40.63 88.22
C ALA A 36 3.12 -40.45 89.71
N ASN A 37 3.46 -41.55 90.41
CA ASN A 37 4.19 -41.64 91.68
C ASN A 37 3.73 -40.70 92.81
N THR A 38 2.46 -40.81 93.24
CA THR A 38 1.89 -39.96 94.32
C THR A 38 1.35 -40.74 95.53
N GLY A 39 1.36 -42.08 95.52
CA GLY A 39 0.92 -42.87 96.69
C GLY A 39 -0.60 -42.79 97.01
N SER A 40 -1.43 -42.14 96.19
CA SER A 40 -2.89 -42.11 96.38
C SER A 40 -3.67 -42.22 95.05
N GLY A 41 -4.03 -43.45 94.68
CA GLY A 41 -5.18 -43.70 93.82
C GLY A 41 -4.93 -43.84 92.30
N PRO A 42 -5.60 -44.80 91.63
CA PRO A 42 -5.28 -45.30 90.27
C PRO A 42 -5.61 -44.45 89.00
N ARG A 43 -5.74 -43.11 89.06
CA ARG A 43 -6.27 -42.31 87.91
C ARG A 43 -5.54 -40.99 87.63
N ASP A 44 -4.22 -41.04 87.44
CA ASP A 44 -3.44 -39.80 87.45
C ASP A 44 -3.29 -39.09 86.09
N LEU A 45 -3.37 -39.77 84.94
CA LEU A 45 -3.32 -39.13 83.61
C LEU A 45 -4.55 -39.55 82.81
N ASN A 46 -5.36 -38.58 82.39
CA ASN A 46 -6.55 -38.79 81.57
C ASN A 46 -6.58 -37.78 80.42
N ALA A 47 -7.45 -37.97 79.43
CA ALA A 47 -7.72 -37.03 78.33
C ALA A 47 -6.43 -36.58 77.62
N LEU A 48 -5.71 -37.52 77.03
CA LEU A 48 -4.44 -37.24 76.37
C LEU A 48 -4.66 -36.63 74.98
N ALA A 49 -3.89 -35.60 74.64
CA ALA A 49 -3.98 -34.96 73.33
C ALA A 49 -2.59 -34.70 72.76
N TYR A 50 -2.36 -35.14 71.53
CA TYR A 50 -1.12 -34.80 70.81
C TYR A 50 -1.25 -33.42 70.20
N ASN A 51 -0.28 -32.55 70.46
CA ASN A 51 -0.22 -31.24 69.85
C ASN A 51 0.69 -31.28 68.61
N PRO A 52 0.14 -31.06 67.40
CA PRO A 52 0.95 -31.07 66.18
C PRO A 52 1.96 -29.92 66.15
N ARG A 53 1.72 -28.78 66.84
CA ARG A 53 2.60 -27.60 66.73
C ARG A 53 3.96 -27.78 67.36
N ASP A 54 4.04 -28.51 68.47
CA ASP A 54 5.29 -28.68 69.20
C ASP A 54 5.74 -30.13 69.27
N ASN A 55 4.93 -31.08 68.78
CA ASN A 55 5.17 -32.51 68.73
C ASN A 55 5.23 -33.18 70.11
N TYR A 56 4.47 -32.66 71.08
CA TYR A 56 4.36 -33.28 72.40
C TYR A 56 2.94 -33.74 72.69
N LEU A 57 2.86 -34.69 73.62
CA LEU A 57 1.61 -35.17 74.16
C LEU A 57 1.30 -34.38 75.44
N TYR A 58 0.06 -33.92 75.58
CA TYR A 58 -0.42 -33.25 76.77
C TYR A 58 -1.42 -34.13 77.49
N ALA A 59 -1.39 -34.09 78.82
CA ALA A 59 -2.32 -34.83 79.65
C ALA A 59 -2.63 -34.04 80.94
N PRO A 60 -3.90 -33.81 81.28
CA PRO A 60 -4.28 -33.32 82.60
C PRO A 60 -4.01 -34.38 83.66
N LYS A 61 -3.51 -33.92 84.80
CA LYS A 61 -3.41 -34.68 86.03
C LYS A 61 -3.94 -33.86 87.19
N ARG A 62 -4.55 -34.55 88.16
CA ARG A 62 -4.97 -33.93 89.42
C ARG A 62 -3.75 -33.60 90.26
N VAL A 63 -3.60 -32.32 90.60
CA VAL A 63 -2.55 -31.85 91.51
C VAL A 63 -3.19 -31.74 92.89
N PHE A 64 -2.68 -32.52 93.86
CA PHE A 64 -3.21 -32.57 95.23
C PHE A 64 -2.57 -31.54 96.17
N VAL A 65 -1.64 -30.74 95.67
CA VAL A 65 -0.99 -29.64 96.41
C VAL A 65 -1.64 -28.33 95.96
N GLU A 66 -2.12 -27.52 96.90
CA GLU A 66 -2.63 -26.18 96.58
C GLU A 66 -1.53 -25.36 95.90
N HIS A 67 -1.84 -24.77 94.74
CA HIS A 67 -0.93 -23.83 94.10
C HIS A 67 -0.79 -22.59 95.02
N PRO A 68 0.44 -22.15 95.35
CA PRO A 68 0.67 -21.12 96.37
C PRO A 68 -0.05 -19.80 96.07
N ASP A 69 -0.30 -19.49 94.79
CA ASP A 69 -1.01 -18.27 94.36
C ASP A 69 -2.50 -18.49 93.99
N SER A 70 -3.03 -19.72 94.08
CA SER A 70 -4.44 -20.01 93.77
C SER A 70 -4.92 -21.35 94.35
N PRO A 71 -5.46 -21.36 95.58
CA PRO A 71 -5.92 -22.56 96.27
C PRO A 71 -7.06 -23.33 95.57
N ALA A 72 -7.76 -22.68 94.62
CA ALA A 72 -8.83 -23.30 93.83
C ALA A 72 -8.32 -24.19 92.68
N GLN A 73 -7.01 -24.25 92.42
CA GLN A 73 -6.43 -25.02 91.32
C GLN A 73 -6.17 -26.47 91.76
N ARG A 74 -6.90 -27.42 91.15
CA ARG A 74 -6.76 -28.88 91.44
C ARG A 74 -6.35 -29.70 90.21
N VAL A 75 -6.20 -29.08 89.03
CA VAL A 75 -5.85 -29.74 87.77
C VAL A 75 -4.74 -28.97 87.07
N GLY A 76 -3.65 -29.66 86.72
CA GLY A 76 -2.56 -29.14 85.90
C GLY A 76 -2.38 -29.97 84.63
N ILE A 77 -1.97 -29.33 83.53
CA ILE A 77 -1.65 -30.03 82.28
C ILE A 77 -0.14 -30.23 82.18
N TYR A 78 0.25 -31.47 81.89
CA TYR A 78 1.64 -31.90 81.73
C TYR A 78 1.96 -32.11 80.27
N ARG A 79 3.23 -31.85 79.90
CA ARG A 79 3.82 -32.26 78.63
C ARG A 79 4.58 -33.57 78.86
N LEU A 80 4.33 -34.55 78.01
CA LEU A 80 4.95 -35.87 78.06
C LEU A 80 5.95 -35.99 76.91
N GLY A 81 7.14 -36.50 77.21
CA GLY A 81 8.21 -36.70 76.24
C GLY A 81 9.17 -37.79 76.70
N LYS A 82 10.25 -37.99 75.95
CA LYS A 82 11.32 -38.93 76.31
C LYS A 82 12.47 -38.20 76.99
N ASN A 83 13.01 -38.78 78.04
CA ASN A 83 14.26 -38.32 78.64
C ASN A 83 15.48 -38.75 77.80
N ALA A 84 16.68 -38.33 78.20
CA ALA A 84 17.93 -38.68 77.51
C ALA A 84 18.19 -40.21 77.44
N ALA A 85 17.58 -41.00 78.32
CA ALA A 85 17.64 -42.47 78.32
C ALA A 85 16.51 -43.12 77.49
N GLY A 86 15.68 -42.33 76.81
CA GLY A 86 14.59 -42.80 75.96
C GLY A 86 13.31 -43.21 76.71
N GLN A 87 13.24 -43.01 78.04
CA GLN A 87 12.08 -43.35 78.85
C GLN A 87 11.01 -42.25 78.78
N VAL A 88 9.74 -42.65 78.65
CA VAL A 88 8.59 -41.71 78.65
C VAL A 88 8.37 -41.19 80.07
N GLN A 89 8.30 -39.87 80.22
CA GLN A 89 8.03 -39.21 81.50
C GLN A 89 7.41 -37.82 81.27
N PRO A 90 6.80 -37.19 82.28
CA PRO A 90 6.61 -35.74 82.28
C PRO A 90 7.96 -35.08 82.03
N VAL A 91 8.05 -34.29 80.96
CA VAL A 91 9.27 -33.58 80.60
C VAL A 91 9.20 -32.16 81.10
N PRO A 92 10.31 -31.61 81.65
CA PRO A 92 10.41 -30.21 81.91
C PRO A 92 10.06 -29.43 80.65
N MET A 93 9.09 -28.57 80.82
CA MET A 93 8.52 -27.79 79.74
C MET A 93 9.37 -26.49 79.56
N SER A 94 10.41 -26.34 80.41
CA SER A 94 11.60 -25.47 80.29
C SER A 94 12.90 -26.32 80.34
N PRO A 95 13.90 -26.07 79.47
CA PRO A 95 15.12 -26.86 79.37
C PRO A 95 16.13 -26.70 80.54
N SER A 96 15.87 -25.82 81.51
CA SER A 96 16.80 -25.52 82.62
C SER A 96 16.56 -26.33 83.90
N ALA A 97 15.52 -27.16 83.98
CA ALA A 97 15.19 -27.92 85.19
C ALA A 97 15.59 -29.40 85.08
N SER A 98 16.28 -29.93 86.10
CA SER A 98 16.70 -31.34 86.18
C SER A 98 15.85 -32.15 87.18
N GLY A 99 15.47 -33.38 86.82
CA GLY A 99 15.11 -34.42 87.79
C GLY A 99 13.69 -34.39 88.38
N SER A 100 13.52 -35.12 89.48
CA SER A 100 12.27 -35.62 90.11
C SER A 100 11.22 -34.58 90.55
N ASP A 101 11.38 -33.30 90.21
CA ASP A 101 10.45 -32.21 90.55
C ASP A 101 9.40 -31.93 89.45
N ALA A 102 9.44 -32.69 88.34
CA ALA A 102 8.56 -32.53 87.17
C ALA A 102 7.05 -32.62 87.49
N VAL A 103 6.66 -33.16 88.65
CA VAL A 103 5.25 -33.20 89.09
C VAL A 103 4.74 -31.80 89.49
N LYS A 104 5.63 -30.90 89.91
CA LYS A 104 5.31 -29.51 90.27
C LYS A 104 5.26 -28.58 89.06
N HIS A 105 5.88 -28.98 87.94
CA HIS A 105 6.04 -28.16 86.75
C HIS A 105 4.90 -28.39 85.75
N THR A 106 3.80 -27.64 85.90
CA THR A 106 2.55 -27.81 85.13
C THR A 106 2.06 -26.51 84.53
N ILE A 107 1.11 -26.60 83.59
CA ILE A 107 0.28 -25.45 83.23
C ILE A 107 -0.98 -25.50 84.12
N PRO A 108 -1.16 -24.56 85.07
CA PRO A 108 -2.34 -24.56 85.94
C PRO A 108 -3.60 -24.23 85.12
N VAL A 109 -4.72 -24.92 85.39
CA VAL A 109 -5.99 -24.71 84.69
C VAL A 109 -7.06 -24.19 85.65
N ILE A 110 -7.72 -23.10 85.27
CA ILE A 110 -8.90 -22.54 85.96
C ILE A 110 -10.17 -22.68 85.09
N GLY A 111 -11.36 -22.63 85.70
CA GLY A 111 -12.64 -22.70 84.98
C GLY A 111 -13.24 -24.12 84.85
N LEU A 112 -12.51 -25.15 85.29
CA LEU A 112 -13.04 -26.51 85.42
C LEU A 112 -13.78 -26.70 86.76
N PRO A 113 -14.92 -27.40 86.78
CA PRO A 113 -15.63 -27.69 88.03
C PRO A 113 -14.87 -28.71 88.90
N ASP A 114 -15.10 -28.66 90.21
CA ASP A 114 -14.53 -29.63 91.16
C ASP A 114 -14.89 -31.06 90.76
N GLY A 115 -13.87 -31.93 90.69
CA GLY A 115 -14.06 -33.32 90.29
C GLY A 115 -14.21 -33.55 88.79
N ALA A 116 -14.02 -32.52 87.93
CA ALA A 116 -13.92 -32.69 86.49
C ALA A 116 -12.91 -33.82 86.16
N LEU A 117 -13.42 -34.89 85.54
CA LEU A 117 -12.62 -35.96 84.99
C LEU A 117 -12.67 -35.79 83.47
N GLY A 118 -11.53 -35.43 82.88
CA GLY A 118 -11.38 -35.50 81.43
C GLY A 118 -11.64 -36.94 80.99
N ALA A 119 -12.60 -37.13 80.08
CA ALA A 119 -12.80 -38.41 79.40
C ALA A 119 -11.97 -38.49 78.12
N ALA A 120 -11.79 -37.35 77.45
CA ALA A 120 -11.16 -37.28 76.15
C ALA A 120 -10.62 -35.88 75.90
N ALA A 121 -9.55 -35.78 75.12
CA ALA A 121 -9.06 -34.51 74.63
C ALA A 121 -8.42 -34.63 73.24
N SER A 122 -8.39 -33.52 72.53
CA SER A 122 -7.64 -33.39 71.29
C SER A 122 -7.17 -31.95 71.11
N PHE A 123 -6.03 -31.79 70.43
CA PHE A 123 -5.65 -30.48 69.90
C PHE A 123 -6.18 -30.29 68.50
N ASP A 124 -6.62 -29.08 68.18
CA ASP A 124 -6.70 -28.65 66.79
C ASP A 124 -5.30 -28.23 66.27
N ARG A 125 -5.22 -27.98 64.96
CA ARG A 125 -3.96 -27.58 64.30
C ARG A 125 -3.43 -26.21 64.76
N VAL A 126 -4.28 -25.33 65.27
CA VAL A 126 -3.83 -24.01 65.77
C VAL A 126 -3.34 -24.10 67.22
N GLY A 127 -3.49 -25.26 67.86
CA GLY A 127 -2.97 -25.59 69.18
C GLY A 127 -3.92 -25.20 70.30
N ASN A 128 -5.23 -25.16 70.01
CA ASN A 128 -6.28 -25.14 71.03
C ASN A 128 -6.49 -26.55 71.57
N TYR A 129 -6.66 -26.66 72.87
CA TYR A 129 -6.89 -27.91 73.57
C TYR A 129 -8.37 -28.05 73.93
N PHE A 130 -9.02 -29.07 73.39
CA PHE A 130 -10.40 -29.43 73.70
C PHE A 130 -10.41 -30.55 74.71
N MET A 131 -11.25 -30.46 75.73
CA MET A 131 -11.46 -31.51 76.72
C MET A 131 -12.94 -31.75 76.94
N VAL A 132 -13.35 -33.00 77.01
CA VAL A 132 -14.71 -33.36 77.39
C VAL A 132 -14.72 -33.90 78.81
N ASN A 133 -15.63 -33.36 79.64
CA ASN A 133 -15.89 -33.91 80.96
C ASN A 133 -16.71 -35.20 80.82
N GLY A 134 -16.16 -36.33 81.27
CA GLY A 134 -16.83 -37.63 81.15
C GLY A 134 -18.14 -37.76 81.90
N ALA A 135 -18.33 -36.98 82.97
CA ALA A 135 -19.53 -37.06 83.80
C ALA A 135 -20.68 -36.20 83.26
N THR A 136 -20.39 -35.03 82.67
CA THR A 136 -21.43 -34.08 82.20
C THR A 136 -21.52 -33.99 80.68
N SER A 137 -20.52 -34.53 79.98
CA SER A 137 -20.32 -34.38 78.53
C SER A 137 -20.19 -32.92 78.07
N ASP A 138 -19.85 -32.02 78.99
CA ASP A 138 -19.52 -30.64 78.66
C ASP A 138 -18.17 -30.58 77.95
N VAL A 139 -18.09 -29.76 76.91
CA VAL A 139 -16.86 -29.51 76.15
C VAL A 139 -16.21 -28.24 76.70
N TYR A 140 -14.93 -28.32 77.00
CA TYR A 140 -14.10 -27.21 77.46
C TYR A 140 -13.04 -26.91 76.42
N LEU A 141 -12.81 -25.62 76.17
CA LEU A 141 -11.78 -25.10 75.28
C LEU A 141 -10.72 -24.36 76.10
N ILE A 142 -9.46 -24.72 75.91
CA ILE A 142 -8.30 -23.93 76.34
C ILE A 142 -7.60 -23.44 75.08
N GLN A 143 -7.66 -22.13 74.82
CA GLN A 143 -7.08 -21.56 73.62
C GLN A 143 -5.55 -21.50 73.71
N ASN A 144 -4.87 -21.79 72.59
CA ASN A 144 -3.42 -21.65 72.43
C ASN A 144 -2.56 -22.27 73.55
N LEU A 145 -2.97 -23.42 74.11
CA LEU A 145 -2.28 -24.06 75.23
C LEU A 145 -0.79 -24.32 74.94
N HIS A 146 -0.43 -24.55 73.68
CA HIS A 146 0.96 -24.69 73.22
C HIS A 146 1.86 -23.47 73.47
N GLN A 147 1.29 -22.28 73.65
CA GLN A 147 2.03 -21.04 73.96
C GLN A 147 2.14 -20.79 75.47
N ALA A 148 1.41 -21.55 76.29
CA ALA A 148 1.43 -21.36 77.72
C ALA A 148 2.83 -21.68 78.26
N THR A 149 3.34 -20.78 79.10
CA THR A 149 4.60 -21.01 79.78
C THR A 149 4.37 -21.97 80.94
N PRO A 150 5.19 -23.01 81.10
CA PRO A 150 5.13 -23.88 82.27
C PRO A 150 5.40 -23.08 83.53
N ASP A 151 4.65 -23.34 84.60
CA ASP A 151 4.72 -22.57 85.86
C ASP A 151 4.43 -21.08 85.71
N GLY A 152 3.85 -20.71 84.56
CA GLY A 152 3.29 -19.39 84.33
C GLY A 152 1.91 -19.22 84.96
N GLY A 153 1.27 -18.11 84.67
CA GLY A 153 -0.12 -17.87 85.08
C GLY A 153 -1.07 -18.95 84.57
N ALA A 154 -2.17 -19.17 85.29
CA ALA A 154 -3.16 -20.18 84.93
C ALA A 154 -3.82 -19.90 83.57
N VAL A 155 -4.06 -20.96 82.81
CA VAL A 155 -4.86 -20.90 81.58
C VAL A 155 -6.34 -21.13 81.89
N LEU A 156 -7.21 -20.48 81.13
CA LEU A 156 -8.66 -20.60 81.29
C LEU A 156 -9.20 -21.74 80.44
N ALA A 157 -9.90 -22.68 81.08
CA ALA A 157 -10.77 -23.66 80.42
C ALA A 157 -12.19 -23.11 80.36
N GLU A 158 -12.62 -22.73 79.16
CA GLU A 158 -13.95 -22.17 78.93
C GLU A 158 -14.93 -23.27 78.55
N LYS A 159 -16.03 -23.40 79.32
CA LYS A 159 -17.14 -24.29 78.96
C LYS A 159 -17.84 -23.74 77.72
N LEU A 160 -17.88 -24.54 76.65
CA LEU A 160 -18.58 -24.18 75.42
C LEU A 160 -20.09 -24.36 75.58
N GLU A 161 -20.85 -23.39 75.06
CA GLU A 161 -22.31 -23.49 74.99
C GLU A 161 -22.69 -24.57 73.95
N ARG A 162 -23.41 -25.61 74.38
CA ARG A 162 -23.87 -26.70 73.50
C ARG A 162 -25.19 -26.33 72.83
N LEU A 163 -25.18 -26.28 71.50
CA LEU A 163 -26.34 -25.94 70.67
C LEU A 163 -26.66 -27.06 69.68
N LYS A 164 -27.91 -27.08 69.21
CA LYS A 164 -28.34 -27.96 68.11
C LYS A 164 -27.74 -27.44 66.80
N GLU A 165 -27.16 -28.32 66.00
CA GLU A 165 -26.69 -27.97 64.66
C GLU A 165 -27.89 -27.87 63.70
N THR A 166 -28.15 -26.70 63.10
CA THR A 166 -29.33 -26.49 62.23
C THR A 166 -29.11 -26.94 60.79
N THR A 167 -27.86 -26.97 60.35
CA THR A 167 -27.43 -27.44 59.03
C THR A 167 -26.47 -28.60 59.26
N VAL A 168 -26.98 -29.82 59.13
CA VAL A 168 -26.21 -31.04 59.38
C VAL A 168 -25.78 -31.68 58.07
N PRO A 169 -24.60 -32.34 58.04
CA PRO A 169 -24.17 -33.07 56.85
C PRO A 169 -25.07 -34.29 56.55
N ASP A 170 -25.01 -34.84 55.33
CA ASP A 170 -25.89 -35.92 54.90
C ASP A 170 -25.78 -37.17 55.80
N GLY A 171 -26.94 -37.68 56.22
CA GLY A 171 -27.05 -38.82 57.13
C GLY A 171 -26.79 -38.49 58.61
N PHE A 172 -26.42 -37.26 58.96
CA PHE A 172 -26.44 -36.79 60.35
C PHE A 172 -27.83 -36.25 60.71
N GLU A 173 -28.21 -36.43 61.97
CA GLU A 173 -29.37 -35.80 62.57
C GLU A 173 -28.93 -34.76 63.61
N ALA A 174 -29.65 -33.65 63.65
CA ALA A 174 -29.45 -32.60 64.63
C ALA A 174 -30.03 -33.02 65.98
N VAL A 175 -29.23 -32.94 67.05
CA VAL A 175 -29.63 -33.43 68.38
C VAL A 175 -29.70 -32.28 69.36
N THR A 176 -30.76 -32.22 70.15
CA THR A 176 -30.80 -31.35 71.34
C THR A 176 -29.81 -31.91 72.37
N PRO A 177 -28.74 -31.19 72.73
CA PRO A 177 -27.71 -31.74 73.62
C PRO A 177 -28.30 -32.02 75.01
N GLY A 178 -28.28 -33.27 75.43
CA GLY A 178 -28.70 -33.70 76.77
C GLY A 178 -27.84 -34.86 77.25
N HIS A 179 -27.41 -34.81 78.51
CA HIS A 179 -26.71 -35.94 79.15
C HIS A 179 -27.75 -36.89 79.76
N VAL A 180 -27.70 -38.16 79.38
CA VAL A 180 -28.46 -39.21 80.07
C VAL A 180 -27.63 -39.64 81.28
N ALA A 181 -28.19 -39.47 82.48
CA ALA A 181 -27.49 -39.80 83.71
C ALA A 181 -26.99 -41.26 83.70
N GLY A 182 -25.68 -41.45 83.91
CA GLY A 182 -25.03 -42.76 83.90
C GLY A 182 -24.52 -43.23 82.53
N GLN A 183 -24.65 -42.43 81.47
CA GLN A 183 -24.08 -42.71 80.13
C GLN A 183 -23.09 -41.61 79.72
N ARG A 184 -21.92 -42.00 79.23
CA ARG A 184 -20.95 -41.07 78.64
C ARG A 184 -21.42 -40.73 77.22
N ALA A 185 -21.68 -39.45 76.95
CA ALA A 185 -22.08 -39.04 75.59
C ALA A 185 -20.90 -39.04 74.61
N ILE A 186 -19.67 -38.93 75.12
CA ILE A 186 -18.43 -39.09 74.35
C ILE A 186 -17.41 -39.78 75.25
N THR A 187 -16.77 -40.80 74.71
CA THR A 187 -15.78 -41.64 75.39
C THR A 187 -14.38 -41.37 74.86
N ASP A 188 -14.25 -41.07 73.57
CA ASP A 188 -13.09 -40.41 72.96
C ASP A 188 -13.52 -39.57 71.73
N PHE A 189 -12.68 -38.60 71.32
CA PHE A 189 -12.89 -37.84 70.08
C PHE A 189 -11.59 -37.47 69.35
N ALA A 190 -11.69 -37.29 68.04
CA ALA A 190 -10.61 -36.82 67.18
C ALA A 190 -11.03 -35.58 66.40
N VAL A 191 -10.08 -34.67 66.16
CA VAL A 191 -10.29 -33.51 65.29
C VAL A 191 -10.34 -33.97 63.83
N SER A 192 -11.41 -33.64 63.11
CA SER A 192 -11.52 -33.88 61.67
C SER A 192 -10.54 -32.98 60.93
N PRO A 193 -9.54 -33.55 60.22
CA PRO A 193 -8.60 -32.75 59.43
C PRO A 193 -9.30 -32.06 58.25
N GLN A 194 -10.34 -32.68 57.69
CA GLN A 194 -11.04 -32.22 56.49
C GLN A 194 -12.04 -31.08 56.76
N GLU A 195 -12.56 -30.97 57.98
CA GLU A 195 -13.60 -29.97 58.28
C GLU A 195 -13.11 -28.86 59.22
N SER A 196 -11.97 -29.06 59.89
CA SER A 196 -11.38 -28.08 60.81
C SER A 196 -10.49 -27.09 60.07
N ASN A 197 -10.62 -25.80 60.41
CA ASN A 197 -9.84 -24.72 59.83
C ASN A 197 -9.52 -23.67 60.91
N SER A 198 -9.19 -22.44 60.52
CA SER A 198 -8.81 -21.38 61.48
C SER A 198 -9.98 -20.76 62.24
N THR A 199 -11.22 -20.95 61.80
CA THR A 199 -12.43 -20.36 62.40
C THR A 199 -13.30 -21.40 63.12
N GLN A 200 -13.20 -22.68 62.72
CA GLN A 200 -13.92 -23.78 63.34
C GLN A 200 -13.04 -25.01 63.56
N THR A 201 -13.36 -25.76 64.61
CA THR A 201 -12.83 -27.11 64.84
C THR A 201 -13.96 -28.10 64.87
N VAL A 202 -13.87 -29.19 64.10
CA VAL A 202 -14.87 -30.25 64.08
C VAL A 202 -14.29 -31.48 64.77
N LEU A 203 -14.95 -31.96 65.82
CA LEU A 203 -14.58 -33.16 66.55
C LEU A 203 -15.54 -34.29 66.23
N TYR A 204 -15.03 -35.47 65.96
CA TYR A 204 -15.82 -36.69 65.85
C TYR A 204 -15.50 -37.62 66.99
N GLY A 205 -16.54 -38.11 67.66
CA GLY A 205 -16.38 -39.00 68.81
C GLY A 205 -17.57 -39.92 68.97
N MET A 206 -17.43 -40.88 69.88
CA MET A 206 -18.49 -41.85 70.17
C MET A 206 -18.80 -41.91 71.65
N GLY A 207 -20.07 -41.98 72.00
CA GLY A 207 -20.54 -42.21 73.36
C GLY A 207 -20.74 -43.70 73.68
N ASP A 208 -21.26 -43.99 74.87
CA ASP A 208 -21.73 -45.32 75.24
C ASP A 208 -22.87 -45.78 74.31
N LYS A 209 -22.98 -47.09 74.06
CA LYS A 209 -24.05 -47.68 73.25
C LYS A 209 -25.42 -47.41 73.91
N VAL A 210 -26.37 -46.91 73.13
CA VAL A 210 -27.77 -46.75 73.57
C VAL A 210 -28.67 -47.80 72.91
N THR A 211 -29.93 -47.90 73.32
CA THR A 211 -30.88 -48.92 72.81
C THR A 211 -30.99 -48.93 71.28
N ALA A 212 -30.91 -47.77 70.64
CA ALA A 212 -30.98 -47.64 69.18
C ALA A 212 -29.70 -48.08 68.45
N GLY A 213 -28.58 -48.25 69.16
CA GLY A 213 -27.28 -48.60 68.59
C GLY A 213 -26.17 -47.63 68.99
N TRP A 214 -25.09 -47.63 68.20
CA TRP A 214 -23.95 -46.72 68.37
C TRP A 214 -24.17 -45.45 67.57
N TYR A 215 -23.81 -44.30 68.14
CA TYR A 215 -23.86 -43.02 67.44
C TYR A 215 -22.47 -42.43 67.26
N LEU A 216 -22.18 -42.00 66.04
CA LEU A 216 -21.06 -41.12 65.73
C LEU A 216 -21.52 -39.69 65.99
N HIS A 217 -20.95 -39.05 67.01
CA HIS A 217 -21.25 -37.67 67.33
C HIS A 217 -20.26 -36.74 66.64
N ARG A 218 -20.80 -35.66 66.08
CA ARG A 218 -20.05 -34.58 65.45
C ARG A 218 -20.26 -33.29 66.25
N TYR A 219 -19.15 -32.67 66.65
CA TYR A 219 -19.11 -31.44 67.42
C TYR A 219 -18.41 -30.37 66.60
N ARG A 220 -19.17 -29.49 65.97
CA ARG A 220 -18.62 -28.33 65.25
C ARG A 220 -18.49 -27.17 66.21
N VAL A 221 -17.26 -26.88 66.63
CA VAL A 221 -16.93 -25.76 67.49
C VAL A 221 -16.65 -24.53 66.62
N ASP A 222 -17.40 -23.46 66.86
CA ASP A 222 -17.08 -22.13 66.36
C ASP A 222 -16.14 -21.44 67.36
N LEU A 223 -14.90 -21.18 66.93
CA LEU A 223 -13.84 -20.70 67.82
C LEU A 223 -14.07 -19.25 68.28
N ALA A 224 -14.77 -18.44 67.48
CA ALA A 224 -15.00 -17.03 67.76
C ALA A 224 -16.13 -16.83 68.77
N SER A 225 -17.26 -17.53 68.56
CA SER A 225 -18.43 -17.47 69.43
C SER A 225 -18.35 -18.38 70.65
N LYS A 226 -17.37 -19.29 70.68
CA LYS A 226 -17.17 -20.30 71.75
C LYS A 226 -18.41 -21.18 71.95
N LYS A 227 -19.06 -21.52 70.84
CA LYS A 227 -20.25 -22.37 70.77
C LYS A 227 -19.90 -23.69 70.10
N VAL A 228 -20.52 -24.78 70.56
CA VAL A 228 -20.39 -26.09 69.93
C VAL A 228 -21.74 -26.57 69.45
N TYR A 229 -21.82 -26.86 68.16
CA TYR A 229 -23.01 -27.37 67.49
C TYR A 229 -22.91 -28.89 67.37
N VAL A 230 -23.94 -29.59 67.87
CA VAL A 230 -23.91 -31.05 67.98
C VAL A 230 -24.89 -31.69 67.01
N SER A 231 -24.39 -32.67 66.27
CA SER A 231 -25.15 -33.60 65.44
C SER A 231 -24.66 -35.02 65.67
N ARG A 232 -25.45 -36.02 65.27
CA ARG A 232 -25.03 -37.43 65.37
C ARG A 232 -25.52 -38.25 64.19
N LYS A 233 -24.89 -39.39 63.95
CA LYS A 233 -25.28 -40.36 62.92
C LYS A 233 -25.34 -41.75 63.54
N LEU A 234 -26.43 -42.48 63.31
CA LEU A 234 -26.53 -43.87 63.75
C LEU A 234 -25.56 -44.73 62.94
N ILE A 235 -24.79 -45.56 63.63
CA ILE A 235 -23.82 -46.47 63.04
C ILE A 235 -24.41 -47.88 62.99
N ALA A 236 -24.59 -48.41 61.78
CA ALA A 236 -25.03 -49.79 61.56
C ALA A 236 -23.83 -50.76 61.47
N GLY A 237 -24.01 -52.01 61.91
CA GLY A 237 -23.00 -53.08 61.76
C GLY A 237 -21.97 -53.20 62.89
N MET A 238 -22.06 -52.36 63.93
CA MET A 238 -21.25 -52.44 65.15
C MET A 238 -21.99 -53.12 66.32
N ASP A 239 -22.98 -53.97 66.02
CA ASP A 239 -23.84 -54.57 67.04
C ASP A 239 -23.10 -55.47 68.02
N ALA A 240 -22.02 -56.11 67.55
CA ALA A 240 -21.15 -56.98 68.33
C ALA A 240 -20.13 -56.25 69.21
N ALA A 241 -20.02 -54.91 69.13
CA ALA A 241 -19.21 -54.12 70.06
C ALA A 241 -19.98 -53.95 71.38
N THR A 242 -19.31 -54.23 72.50
CA THR A 242 -19.86 -54.09 73.86
C THR A 242 -18.96 -53.21 74.71
N GLY A 243 -19.54 -52.49 75.68
CA GLY A 243 -18.78 -51.55 76.53
C GLY A 243 -18.75 -50.15 75.95
N TYR A 244 -17.56 -49.60 75.72
CA TYR A 244 -17.36 -48.23 75.23
C TYR A 244 -16.21 -48.12 74.22
N MET A 245 -16.07 -46.97 73.57
CA MET A 245 -14.97 -46.73 72.63
C MET A 245 -13.76 -46.17 73.35
N ALA A 246 -12.67 -46.94 73.31
CA ALA A 246 -11.41 -46.70 73.99
C ALA A 246 -10.54 -45.65 73.29
N SER A 247 -10.66 -45.50 71.97
CA SER A 247 -9.92 -44.47 71.24
C SER A 247 -10.55 -44.11 69.90
N THR A 248 -10.38 -42.86 69.47
CA THR A 248 -10.70 -42.39 68.12
C THR A 248 -9.53 -41.62 67.48
N ALA A 249 -9.26 -41.85 66.20
CA ALA A 249 -8.22 -41.10 65.46
C ALA A 249 -8.50 -41.04 63.95
N PHE A 250 -8.15 -39.93 63.30
CA PHE A 250 -8.19 -39.85 61.84
C PHE A 250 -6.90 -40.37 61.20
N ARG A 251 -7.03 -41.11 60.10
CA ARG A 251 -5.92 -41.47 59.20
C ARG A 251 -5.59 -40.33 58.23
N ARG A 252 -4.44 -40.47 57.57
CA ARG A 252 -4.03 -39.62 56.44
C ARG A 252 -4.98 -39.67 55.25
N ASP A 253 -5.84 -40.68 55.09
CA ASP A 253 -6.84 -40.69 54.02
C ASP A 253 -8.19 -40.09 54.45
N GLY A 254 -8.28 -39.50 55.65
CA GLY A 254 -9.50 -38.88 56.17
C GLY A 254 -10.48 -39.86 56.83
N LYS A 255 -10.17 -41.16 56.85
CA LYS A 255 -11.00 -42.15 57.54
C LYS A 255 -10.82 -42.09 59.04
N LEU A 256 -11.91 -42.21 59.78
CA LEU A 256 -11.92 -42.25 61.24
C LEU A 256 -11.75 -43.69 61.72
N PHE A 257 -10.82 -43.89 62.65
CA PHE A 257 -10.52 -45.16 63.30
C PHE A 257 -11.08 -45.15 64.70
N LEU A 258 -11.79 -46.22 65.05
CA LEU A 258 -12.38 -46.40 66.37
C LEU A 258 -11.88 -47.70 66.98
N TYR A 259 -11.51 -47.63 68.26
CA TYR A 259 -11.09 -48.79 69.03
C TYR A 259 -12.15 -49.04 70.10
N SER A 260 -12.68 -50.25 70.15
CA SER A 260 -13.64 -50.65 71.18
C SER A 260 -12.94 -51.30 72.38
N ALA A 261 -13.61 -51.27 73.54
CA ALA A 261 -13.10 -51.87 74.77
C ALA A 261 -12.89 -53.40 74.70
N ASP A 262 -13.52 -54.10 73.74
CA ASP A 262 -13.32 -55.53 73.48
C ASP A 262 -12.18 -55.82 72.49
N GLY A 263 -11.34 -54.83 72.16
CA GLY A 263 -10.12 -54.99 71.35
C GLY A 263 -10.37 -55.07 69.85
N LYS A 264 -11.53 -54.63 69.35
CA LYS A 264 -11.82 -54.54 67.92
C LYS A 264 -11.49 -53.15 67.39
N VAL A 265 -11.07 -53.10 66.13
CA VAL A 265 -10.77 -51.86 65.40
C VAL A 265 -11.78 -51.71 64.28
N TYR A 266 -12.39 -50.54 64.22
CA TYR A 266 -13.38 -50.18 63.21
C TYR A 266 -12.83 -49.02 62.37
N GLU A 267 -12.93 -49.17 61.06
CA GLU A 267 -12.71 -48.09 60.11
C GLU A 267 -14.05 -47.48 59.72
N VAL A 268 -14.11 -46.16 59.74
CA VAL A 268 -15.30 -45.36 59.47
C VAL A 268 -14.97 -44.36 58.39
N ASP A 269 -15.76 -44.40 57.33
CA ASP A 269 -15.82 -43.28 56.41
C ASP A 269 -16.63 -42.15 57.08
N ALA A 270 -15.92 -41.18 57.63
CA ALA A 270 -16.51 -40.01 58.28
C ALA A 270 -16.81 -38.88 57.28
N ASP A 271 -16.55 -39.08 55.98
CA ASP A 271 -16.93 -38.15 54.93
C ASP A 271 -18.47 -37.98 54.91
N PRO A 272 -18.98 -36.76 55.15
CA PRO A 272 -20.39 -36.45 55.01
C PRO A 272 -21.04 -36.87 53.69
N ALA A 273 -20.30 -36.85 52.59
CA ALA A 273 -20.81 -37.09 51.24
C ALA A 273 -20.80 -38.57 50.83
N SER A 274 -20.17 -39.44 51.62
CA SER A 274 -20.07 -40.86 51.35
C SER A 274 -21.24 -41.63 51.95
N ALA A 275 -21.80 -42.59 51.19
CA ALA A 275 -22.75 -43.57 51.73
C ALA A 275 -21.99 -44.48 52.70
N THR A 276 -21.93 -44.07 53.98
CA THR A 276 -21.22 -44.73 55.10
C THR A 276 -21.16 -46.25 54.94
N LYS A 277 -20.04 -46.75 54.40
CA LYS A 277 -19.71 -48.18 54.35
C LYS A 277 -18.71 -48.46 55.46
N TRP A 278 -19.09 -49.38 56.35
CA TRP A 278 -18.25 -49.83 57.44
C TRP A 278 -17.56 -51.12 57.01
N THR A 279 -16.27 -51.23 57.28
CA THR A 279 -15.54 -52.49 57.09
C THR A 279 -14.82 -52.83 58.40
N VAL A 280 -15.05 -54.03 58.91
CA VAL A 280 -14.20 -54.59 59.98
C VAL A 280 -12.87 -54.93 59.34
N ILE A 281 -11.84 -54.16 59.68
CA ILE A 281 -10.50 -54.26 59.07
C ILE A 281 -9.56 -55.20 59.85
N GLY A 282 -9.98 -55.72 61.00
CA GLY A 282 -9.28 -56.78 61.72
C GLY A 282 -9.75 -56.99 63.15
N THR A 283 -9.34 -58.11 63.75
CA THR A 283 -9.34 -58.36 65.20
C THR A 283 -7.91 -58.29 65.67
N VAL A 284 -7.53 -57.22 66.36
CA VAL A 284 -6.16 -57.03 66.84
C VAL A 284 -6.28 -56.58 68.29
N MET A 285 -6.27 -57.56 69.22
CA MET A 285 -5.55 -57.54 70.51
C MET A 285 -6.33 -58.04 71.74
N ASN A 286 -5.58 -58.76 72.58
CA ASN A 286 -5.81 -58.95 74.02
C ASN A 286 -5.44 -57.65 74.77
N ALA A 287 -6.26 -56.61 74.67
CA ALA A 287 -6.13 -55.43 75.54
C ALA A 287 -6.65 -55.79 76.93
N VAL A 288 -5.76 -56.11 77.86
CA VAL A 288 -6.12 -56.35 79.27
C VAL A 288 -6.67 -55.04 79.84
N ALA A 289 -7.97 -55.04 80.19
CA ALA A 289 -8.72 -53.97 80.85
C ALA A 289 -8.74 -52.60 80.12
N ALA A 290 -9.34 -52.55 78.94
CA ALA A 290 -9.70 -51.31 78.23
C ALA A 290 -10.76 -50.44 78.95
N ASN A 291 -10.93 -50.57 80.27
CA ASN A 291 -11.86 -49.79 81.10
C ASN A 291 -11.27 -48.49 81.68
N ALA A 292 -10.02 -48.16 81.30
CA ALA A 292 -9.30 -46.95 81.71
C ALA A 292 -8.31 -46.43 80.64
N SER A 293 -8.53 -46.74 79.36
CA SER A 293 -7.69 -46.30 78.25
C SER A 293 -8.22 -45.03 77.59
N ASP A 294 -7.30 -44.11 77.28
CA ASP A 294 -7.57 -42.88 76.54
C ASP A 294 -6.66 -42.83 75.29
N GLY A 295 -7.23 -42.46 74.15
CA GLY A 295 -6.50 -42.30 72.90
C GLY A 295 -5.93 -40.90 72.73
N ALA A 296 -4.85 -40.77 71.96
CA ALA A 296 -4.43 -39.49 71.40
C ALA A 296 -4.21 -39.64 69.89
N SER A 297 -5.03 -38.94 69.12
CA SER A 297 -4.88 -38.89 67.66
C SER A 297 -3.74 -37.94 67.29
N CYS A 298 -2.81 -38.39 66.44
CA CYS A 298 -1.73 -37.57 65.91
C CYS A 298 -2.02 -37.25 64.45
N MET A 299 -2.15 -35.96 64.13
CA MET A 299 -2.28 -35.49 62.75
C MET A 299 -1.08 -34.62 62.41
N THR A 300 -0.04 -35.23 61.86
CA THR A 300 0.95 -34.53 61.04
C THR A 300 0.95 -35.24 59.69
N SER A 301 0.26 -34.65 58.72
CA SER A 301 0.29 -35.11 57.33
C SER A 301 0.66 -33.97 56.42
N ILE A 302 1.67 -34.22 55.61
CA ILE A 302 2.08 -33.42 54.47
C ILE A 302 2.21 -34.44 53.34
N GLU A 303 1.64 -34.12 52.20
CA GLU A 303 1.67 -34.95 50.99
C GLU A 303 2.08 -34.01 49.86
N ALA A 304 3.33 -34.15 49.44
CA ALA A 304 3.86 -33.48 48.25
C ALA A 304 3.78 -34.45 47.07
N SER A 305 3.14 -34.04 45.98
CA SER A 305 2.92 -34.87 44.79
C SER A 305 3.58 -34.24 43.58
N ASN A 306 4.30 -35.04 42.80
CA ASN A 306 5.00 -34.53 41.61
C ASN A 306 4.04 -33.85 40.61
N ASP A 307 4.51 -32.74 40.07
CA ASP A 307 3.83 -31.94 39.07
C ASP A 307 4.35 -32.24 37.67
N GLY A 308 3.52 -32.93 36.90
CA GLY A 308 3.84 -33.31 35.53
C GLY A 308 4.89 -34.42 35.43
N SER A 309 5.32 -34.67 34.20
CA SER A 309 6.31 -35.68 33.84
C SER A 309 7.04 -35.25 32.56
N SER A 310 8.11 -35.96 32.19
CA SER A 310 8.78 -35.70 30.91
C SER A 310 7.88 -35.86 29.68
N ALA A 311 6.82 -36.69 29.76
CA ALA A 311 5.86 -36.89 28.68
C ALA A 311 4.72 -35.86 28.68
N ALA A 312 4.41 -35.29 29.84
CA ALA A 312 3.37 -34.30 30.05
C ALA A 312 3.87 -33.28 31.09
N PRO A 313 4.62 -32.25 30.67
CA PRO A 313 5.15 -31.24 31.57
C PRO A 313 4.02 -30.53 32.31
N PHE A 314 4.28 -30.11 33.54
CA PHE A 314 3.34 -29.29 34.31
C PHE A 314 3.02 -27.97 33.60
N ALA A 315 4.05 -27.39 32.97
CA ALA A 315 3.93 -26.18 32.17
C ALA A 315 4.85 -26.26 30.94
N THR A 316 4.39 -25.65 29.85
CA THR A 316 5.20 -25.34 28.67
C THR A 316 5.19 -23.83 28.47
N MET A 317 6.34 -23.18 28.52
CA MET A 317 6.48 -21.72 28.49
C MET A 317 7.55 -21.28 27.49
N ALA A 318 7.36 -20.14 26.86
CA ALA A 318 8.36 -19.56 25.96
C ALA A 318 9.40 -18.76 26.76
N ASN A 319 10.62 -18.65 26.22
CA ASN A 319 11.74 -17.97 26.88
C ASN A 319 11.93 -16.48 26.49
N GLY A 320 10.91 -15.85 25.90
CA GLY A 320 11.01 -14.50 25.33
C GLY A 320 11.01 -13.34 26.33
N ILE A 321 10.32 -13.53 27.46
CA ILE A 321 10.10 -12.55 28.52
C ILE A 321 10.12 -13.24 29.89
N ASP A 322 10.27 -12.46 30.97
CA ASP A 322 10.02 -12.96 32.32
C ASP A 322 8.52 -13.24 32.48
N GLU A 323 8.14 -14.52 32.55
CA GLU A 323 6.75 -14.95 32.63
C GLU A 323 6.53 -15.80 33.88
N GLU A 324 5.61 -15.37 34.76
CA GLU A 324 5.15 -16.15 35.93
C GLU A 324 4.04 -17.11 35.50
N PHE A 325 4.19 -18.39 35.84
CA PHE A 325 3.13 -19.36 35.62
C PHE A 325 2.00 -19.16 36.61
N PHE A 326 0.78 -19.02 36.12
CA PHE A 326 -0.37 -18.62 36.93
C PHE A 326 -0.82 -19.69 37.94
N THR A 327 -0.47 -20.97 37.72
CA THR A 327 -0.84 -22.08 38.62
C THR A 327 0.29 -22.37 39.58
N SER A 328 -0.01 -22.47 40.88
CA SER A 328 0.93 -22.88 41.91
C SER A 328 1.28 -24.36 41.75
N ILE A 329 2.56 -24.72 41.92
CA ILE A 329 3.00 -26.12 42.00
C ILE A 329 2.39 -26.84 43.21
N LEU A 330 1.92 -26.09 44.22
CA LEU A 330 1.36 -26.65 45.45
C LEU A 330 -0.13 -27.00 45.34
N SER A 331 -0.71 -26.97 44.13
CA SER A 331 -2.15 -27.09 43.92
C SER A 331 -2.70 -28.52 44.07
N ASN A 332 -1.85 -29.52 43.84
CA ASN A 332 -2.11 -30.96 44.05
C ASN A 332 -1.67 -31.42 45.46
N ASP A 333 -0.88 -30.61 46.15
CA ASP A 333 -0.30 -30.90 47.46
C ASP A 333 -1.31 -30.70 48.60
N LYS A 334 -1.07 -31.40 49.70
CA LYS A 334 -1.94 -31.31 50.89
C LYS A 334 -1.16 -31.22 52.19
N ALA A 335 -1.65 -30.39 53.09
CA ALA A 335 -1.22 -30.36 54.49
C ALA A 335 -2.44 -30.52 55.39
N TYR A 336 -2.39 -31.46 56.33
CA TYR A 336 -3.53 -31.86 57.15
C TYR A 336 -4.76 -32.24 56.30
N LEU A 337 -4.53 -32.84 55.13
CA LEU A 337 -5.57 -33.24 54.16
C LEU A 337 -6.39 -32.08 53.59
N GLN A 338 -5.89 -30.87 53.75
CA GLN A 338 -6.42 -29.65 53.16
C GLN A 338 -5.51 -29.20 52.01
N PRO A 339 -6.04 -28.47 51.02
CA PRO A 339 -5.21 -27.73 50.07
C PRO A 339 -4.18 -26.85 50.79
N ILE A 340 -3.02 -26.66 50.17
CA ILE A 340 -1.96 -25.83 50.73
C ILE A 340 -2.39 -24.36 50.79
N ALA A 341 -2.22 -23.77 51.97
CA ALA A 341 -2.31 -22.35 52.24
C ALA A 341 -0.97 -21.90 52.84
N LEU A 342 -0.23 -21.07 52.10
CA LEU A 342 1.09 -20.57 52.48
C LEU A 342 1.04 -19.31 53.35
N SER A 343 -0.11 -18.65 53.46
CA SER A 343 -0.26 -17.40 54.20
C SER A 343 -1.67 -17.21 54.77
N GLY A 344 -1.84 -16.17 55.59
CA GLY A 344 -3.11 -15.81 56.22
C GLY A 344 -3.52 -16.71 57.39
N PRO A 345 -4.72 -16.50 57.97
CA PRO A 345 -5.19 -17.25 59.14
C PRO A 345 -5.30 -18.76 58.92
N GLY A 346 -5.49 -19.19 57.67
CA GLY A 346 -5.61 -20.58 57.27
C GLY A 346 -4.29 -21.29 56.98
N GLN A 347 -3.14 -20.61 57.12
CA GLN A 347 -1.82 -21.14 56.78
C GLN A 347 -1.60 -22.52 57.41
N ASN A 348 -1.26 -23.49 56.57
CA ASN A 348 -1.08 -24.90 56.98
C ASN A 348 0.20 -25.53 56.42
N ALA A 349 0.96 -24.81 55.59
CA ALA A 349 2.27 -25.22 55.13
C ALA A 349 3.20 -24.02 54.88
N THR A 350 4.49 -24.33 54.71
CA THR A 350 5.54 -23.41 54.26
C THR A 350 6.41 -24.12 53.21
N VAL A 351 6.95 -23.35 52.26
CA VAL A 351 7.99 -23.84 51.34
C VAL A 351 9.34 -23.74 52.05
N THR A 352 10.11 -24.81 52.10
CA THR A 352 11.43 -24.82 52.75
C THR A 352 12.39 -23.90 51.99
N PRO A 353 12.99 -22.89 52.63
CA PRO A 353 13.95 -22.00 51.98
C PRO A 353 15.12 -22.78 51.35
N GLY A 354 15.44 -22.49 50.09
CA GLY A 354 16.54 -23.15 49.37
C GLY A 354 16.25 -24.58 48.91
N SER A 355 15.01 -25.07 49.05
CA SER A 355 14.63 -26.39 48.53
C SER A 355 14.50 -26.41 47.01
N TRP A 356 14.12 -25.29 46.39
CA TRP A 356 14.01 -25.14 44.93
C TRP A 356 15.36 -25.27 44.24
N LYS A 357 15.59 -26.41 43.59
CA LYS A 357 16.83 -26.71 42.86
C LYS A 357 16.60 -27.78 41.79
N PRO A 358 17.46 -27.88 40.77
CA PRO A 358 17.37 -28.97 39.80
C PRO A 358 17.39 -30.35 40.49
N ALA A 359 16.44 -31.21 40.12
CA ALA A 359 16.31 -32.56 40.67
C ALA A 359 17.49 -33.45 40.27
N GLY A 360 17.89 -34.39 41.13
CA GLY A 360 18.94 -35.38 40.85
C GLY A 360 20.34 -34.83 40.55
N GLY A 361 20.60 -33.54 40.82
CA GLY A 361 21.85 -32.88 40.43
C GLY A 361 21.90 -32.48 38.95
N GLY A 362 20.75 -32.38 38.29
CA GLY A 362 20.62 -31.83 36.94
C GLY A 362 21.18 -30.41 36.82
N ALA A 363 21.51 -29.99 35.61
CA ALA A 363 21.96 -28.63 35.36
C ALA A 363 20.78 -27.65 35.38
N ALA A 364 20.98 -26.49 36.00
CA ALA A 364 20.14 -25.33 35.75
C ALA A 364 20.32 -24.87 34.28
N PRO A 365 19.39 -24.08 33.72
CA PRO A 365 19.58 -23.44 32.42
C PRO A 365 20.91 -22.70 32.34
N ALA A 366 21.60 -22.79 31.19
CA ALA A 366 22.93 -22.17 31.00
C ALA A 366 22.86 -20.65 30.91
N ALA A 367 21.77 -20.13 30.35
CA ALA A 367 21.37 -18.73 30.33
C ALA A 367 19.90 -18.63 30.77
N GLY A 368 19.51 -17.49 31.35
CA GLY A 368 18.23 -17.30 32.04
C GLY A 368 18.11 -18.15 33.31
N GLY A 369 16.90 -18.29 33.85
CA GLY A 369 16.66 -18.97 35.12
C GLY A 369 15.19 -19.30 35.36
N ILE A 370 14.96 -20.31 36.19
CA ILE A 370 13.61 -20.66 36.68
C ILE A 370 13.60 -20.46 38.19
N THR A 371 12.78 -19.52 38.67
CA THR A 371 12.70 -19.13 40.08
C THR A 371 11.34 -19.48 40.67
N LEU A 372 11.27 -19.86 41.94
CA LEU A 372 10.02 -20.09 42.67
C LEU A 372 9.77 -18.95 43.65
N ASP A 373 8.56 -18.39 43.67
CA ASP A 373 8.08 -17.52 44.73
C ASP A 373 7.55 -18.37 45.90
N PRO A 374 8.24 -18.41 47.05
CA PRO A 374 7.82 -19.22 48.20
C PRO A 374 6.56 -18.71 48.91
N ALA A 375 6.07 -17.50 48.60
CA ALA A 375 4.83 -16.96 49.18
C ALA A 375 3.58 -17.44 48.44
N THR A 376 3.71 -17.78 47.15
CA THR A 376 2.59 -18.18 46.28
C THR A 376 2.73 -19.62 45.76
N GLY A 377 3.94 -20.18 45.80
CA GLY A 377 4.26 -21.47 45.18
C GLY A 377 4.20 -21.42 43.65
N LYS A 378 4.27 -20.24 43.04
CA LYS A 378 4.36 -20.09 41.58
C LYS A 378 5.81 -19.93 41.16
N PHE A 379 6.13 -20.36 39.94
CA PHE A 379 7.45 -20.18 39.37
C PHE A 379 7.43 -19.19 38.19
N THR A 380 8.59 -18.62 37.90
CA THR A 380 8.84 -17.71 36.78
C THR A 380 9.90 -18.31 35.89
N VAL A 381 9.63 -18.38 34.58
CA VAL A 381 10.67 -18.60 33.56
C VAL A 381 11.19 -17.23 33.15
N GLN A 382 12.47 -16.98 33.39
CA GLN A 382 13.09 -15.71 33.04
C GLN A 382 13.36 -15.66 31.54
N LYS A 383 13.42 -14.44 31.01
CA LYS A 383 13.87 -14.17 29.65
C LYS A 383 15.22 -14.85 29.36
N ASP A 384 15.37 -15.33 28.13
CA ASP A 384 16.56 -15.99 27.59
C ASP A 384 16.89 -17.32 28.30
N THR A 385 15.95 -17.88 29.08
CA THR A 385 16.08 -19.23 29.63
C THR A 385 16.33 -20.22 28.51
N THR A 386 17.43 -20.95 28.57
CA THR A 386 17.79 -21.93 27.53
C THR A 386 16.65 -22.92 27.32
N PRO A 387 16.18 -23.18 26.10
CA PRO A 387 15.09 -24.13 25.90
C PRO A 387 15.50 -25.57 26.22
N GLY A 388 14.54 -26.32 26.73
CA GLY A 388 14.78 -27.64 27.30
C GLY A 388 13.67 -28.05 28.26
N THR A 389 13.73 -29.29 28.73
CA THR A 389 12.86 -29.77 29.79
C THR A 389 13.66 -29.83 31.09
N TYR A 390 13.19 -29.11 32.10
CA TYR A 390 13.83 -28.96 33.39
C TYR A 390 12.98 -29.59 34.48
N THR A 391 13.61 -30.35 35.37
CA THR A 391 12.95 -30.91 36.56
C THR A 391 13.53 -30.23 37.79
N TYR A 392 12.67 -29.63 38.60
CA TYR A 392 13.05 -28.98 39.86
C TYR A 392 12.43 -29.71 41.04
N GLU A 393 13.24 -29.97 42.07
CA GLU A 393 12.79 -30.46 43.39
C GLU A 393 12.34 -29.26 44.23
N TYR A 394 11.27 -29.43 45.00
CA TYR A 394 10.86 -28.52 46.05
C TYR A 394 10.48 -29.31 47.31
N GLN A 395 10.46 -28.62 48.46
CA GLN A 395 10.09 -29.22 49.75
C GLN A 395 9.08 -28.33 50.45
N ILE A 396 8.01 -28.94 50.94
CA ILE A 396 7.00 -28.29 51.77
C ILE A 396 6.98 -28.93 53.16
N CYS A 397 6.72 -28.10 54.16
CA CYS A 397 6.64 -28.48 55.57
C CYS A 397 5.30 -28.03 56.14
N VAL A 398 4.71 -28.80 57.04
CA VAL A 398 3.50 -28.37 57.75
C VAL A 398 3.73 -27.06 58.50
N SER A 399 2.73 -26.19 58.48
CA SER A 399 2.67 -24.96 59.28
C SER A 399 1.55 -25.08 60.30
N PRO A 400 1.74 -24.63 61.53
CA PRO A 400 3.00 -24.14 62.10
C PRO A 400 4.06 -25.25 62.19
N GLU A 401 5.34 -24.86 62.10
CA GLU A 401 6.45 -25.81 62.07
C GLU A 401 6.52 -26.63 63.37
N VAL A 402 6.67 -27.96 63.22
CA VAL A 402 6.77 -28.91 64.34
C VAL A 402 8.18 -28.93 64.92
N THR A 403 8.34 -29.32 66.19
CA THR A 403 9.66 -29.53 66.81
C THR A 403 10.04 -31.02 66.83
N PRO A 404 11.25 -31.44 66.37
CA PRO A 404 12.28 -30.64 65.71
C PRO A 404 11.83 -30.09 64.36
N ALA A 405 12.29 -28.88 64.05
CA ALA A 405 12.14 -28.23 62.75
C ALA A 405 12.42 -29.21 61.61
N GLY A 406 11.54 -29.26 60.61
CA GLY A 406 11.67 -30.17 59.46
C GLY A 406 11.14 -31.61 59.63
N ALA A 407 10.66 -32.01 60.82
CA ALA A 407 10.25 -33.41 61.07
C ALA A 407 8.91 -33.83 60.41
N ALA A 408 8.19 -32.90 59.79
CA ALA A 408 6.95 -33.15 59.05
C ALA A 408 6.97 -32.38 57.71
N CYS A 409 7.92 -32.74 56.86
CA CYS A 409 8.08 -32.21 55.51
C CYS A 409 8.06 -33.33 54.48
N ASP A 410 7.66 -32.98 53.26
CA ASP A 410 7.67 -33.88 52.10
C ASP A 410 8.23 -33.17 50.87
N LYS A 411 8.73 -33.95 49.92
CA LYS A 411 9.37 -33.46 48.70
C LYS A 411 8.61 -33.92 47.48
N ALA A 412 8.59 -33.06 46.47
CA ALA A 412 8.10 -33.39 45.15
C ALA A 412 8.93 -32.70 44.07
N GLU A 413 8.71 -33.13 42.84
CA GLU A 413 9.36 -32.60 41.65
C GLU A 413 8.33 -31.96 40.72
N VAL A 414 8.70 -30.86 40.06
CA VAL A 414 7.95 -30.26 38.96
C VAL A 414 8.74 -30.36 37.67
N VAL A 415 8.08 -30.76 36.59
CA VAL A 415 8.65 -30.80 35.24
C VAL A 415 8.16 -29.60 34.42
N ILE A 416 9.09 -28.73 34.02
CA ILE A 416 8.83 -27.51 33.26
C ILE A 416 9.50 -27.63 31.90
N LYS A 417 8.73 -27.46 30.83
CA LYS A 417 9.26 -27.38 29.47
C LYS A 417 9.39 -25.92 29.08
N VAL A 418 10.61 -25.50 28.76
CA VAL A 418 10.89 -24.19 28.18
C VAL A 418 11.05 -24.41 26.68
N ASP A 419 10.14 -23.85 25.90
CA ASP A 419 10.22 -23.83 24.44
C ASP A 419 10.85 -22.52 23.97
N HIS A 420 11.36 -22.57 22.75
CA HIS A 420 11.83 -21.37 22.07
C HIS A 420 10.67 -20.42 21.78
N GLU A 421 10.98 -19.14 21.72
CA GLU A 421 10.08 -18.11 21.23
C GLU A 421 9.67 -18.41 19.77
N PRO A 422 8.36 -18.45 19.44
CA PRO A 422 7.91 -18.83 18.10
C PRO A 422 8.29 -17.75 17.07
N VAL A 423 8.87 -18.19 15.96
CA VAL A 423 9.11 -17.39 14.74
C VAL A 423 8.09 -17.83 13.70
N TRP A 424 7.45 -16.85 13.06
CA TRP A 424 6.54 -17.04 11.94
C TRP A 424 7.01 -16.16 10.79
N ALA A 425 7.71 -16.78 9.84
CA ALA A 425 8.08 -16.16 8.58
C ALA A 425 6.97 -16.42 7.55
N VAL A 426 6.46 -15.37 6.92
CA VAL A 426 5.35 -15.42 5.99
C VAL A 426 5.86 -15.09 4.60
N ASP A 427 5.48 -15.91 3.60
CA ASP A 427 5.87 -15.67 2.22
C ASP A 427 5.49 -14.24 1.74
N ASP A 428 6.39 -13.62 1.00
CA ASP A 428 6.31 -12.26 0.50
C ASP A 428 6.05 -12.22 -1.01
N ASP A 429 5.01 -11.50 -1.42
CA ASP A 429 4.72 -11.25 -2.83
C ASP A 429 4.84 -9.75 -3.16
N PHE A 430 5.86 -9.38 -3.94
CA PHE A 430 6.05 -8.00 -4.42
C PHE A 430 5.27 -7.71 -5.72
N GLY A 431 4.59 -8.70 -6.28
CA GLY A 431 3.83 -8.60 -7.52
C GLY A 431 4.72 -8.28 -8.72
N THR A 432 4.21 -7.44 -9.63
CA THR A 432 4.96 -7.00 -10.81
C THR A 432 5.82 -5.76 -10.52
N VAL A 433 7.11 -5.86 -10.81
CA VAL A 433 8.12 -4.83 -10.57
C VAL A 433 9.06 -4.69 -11.76
N GLY A 434 9.79 -3.57 -11.83
CA GLY A 434 10.84 -3.35 -12.82
C GLY A 434 12.25 -3.35 -12.23
N PRO A 435 13.30 -3.51 -13.04
CA PRO A 435 14.67 -3.37 -12.59
C PRO A 435 14.95 -1.95 -12.07
N SER A 436 15.46 -1.83 -10.85
CA SER A 436 15.80 -0.57 -10.20
C SER A 436 16.91 -0.75 -9.17
N ALA A 437 17.81 0.23 -9.06
CA ALA A 437 18.79 0.28 -7.99
C ALA A 437 18.13 0.56 -6.61
N THR A 438 16.92 1.11 -6.61
CA THR A 438 16.16 1.36 -5.38
C THR A 438 15.58 0.05 -4.84
N PRO A 439 15.82 -0.31 -3.57
CA PRO A 439 15.23 -1.50 -2.97
C PRO A 439 13.69 -1.43 -2.93
N LEU A 440 13.06 -2.60 -3.05
CA LEU A 440 11.62 -2.78 -2.92
C LEU A 440 11.17 -2.50 -1.47
N ALA A 441 9.91 -2.08 -1.35
CA ALA A 441 9.22 -1.91 -0.07
C ALA A 441 7.87 -2.65 -0.14
N PRO A 442 7.39 -3.21 0.99
CA PRO A 442 8.04 -3.22 2.31
C PRO A 442 9.24 -4.19 2.39
N SER A 443 9.89 -4.25 3.56
CA SER A 443 10.90 -5.29 3.86
C SER A 443 10.23 -6.66 3.94
N VAL A 444 10.97 -7.75 3.66
CA VAL A 444 10.47 -9.14 3.78
C VAL A 444 10.03 -9.47 5.21
N VAL A 445 10.55 -8.77 6.22
CA VAL A 445 10.16 -9.03 7.62
C VAL A 445 8.94 -8.23 8.08
N ALA A 446 8.28 -7.50 7.18
CA ALA A 446 7.22 -6.57 7.56
C ALA A 446 5.91 -7.27 7.98
N ASN A 447 5.63 -8.44 7.41
CA ASN A 447 4.51 -9.32 7.74
C ASN A 447 4.91 -10.44 8.73
N ASP A 448 6.20 -10.64 8.96
CA ASP A 448 6.75 -11.64 9.86
C ASP A 448 6.55 -11.30 11.33
N LYS A 449 6.57 -12.34 12.18
CA LYS A 449 6.45 -12.19 13.63
C LYS A 449 7.46 -13.02 14.40
N VAL A 450 7.94 -12.44 15.50
CA VAL A 450 8.65 -13.12 16.59
C VAL A 450 7.85 -12.90 17.86
N ALA A 451 7.47 -13.99 18.55
CA ALA A 451 6.66 -13.93 19.76
C ALA A 451 5.27 -13.27 19.59
N GLY A 452 4.73 -13.31 18.36
CA GLY A 452 3.48 -12.60 18.03
C GLY A 452 3.63 -11.09 17.84
N VAL A 453 4.81 -10.51 18.05
CA VAL A 453 5.17 -9.13 17.74
C VAL A 453 5.82 -9.07 16.35
N GLN A 454 5.66 -7.95 15.63
CA GLN A 454 6.29 -7.76 14.31
C GLN A 454 7.81 -8.00 14.38
N ALA A 455 8.35 -8.70 13.40
CA ALA A 455 9.79 -8.91 13.29
C ALA A 455 10.49 -7.60 12.91
N VAL A 456 11.60 -7.31 13.59
CA VAL A 456 12.42 -6.12 13.40
C VAL A 456 13.88 -6.57 13.33
N VAL A 457 14.50 -6.35 12.16
CA VAL A 457 15.92 -6.67 11.90
C VAL A 457 16.83 -5.43 11.93
N THR A 458 16.26 -4.25 12.20
CA THR A 458 16.96 -2.96 12.26
C THR A 458 16.93 -2.33 13.65
N GLY A 459 17.83 -1.40 13.93
CA GLY A 459 17.81 -0.59 15.16
C GLY A 459 18.67 -1.15 16.30
N ALA A 460 18.55 -0.55 17.49
CA ALA A 460 19.41 -0.84 18.65
C ALA A 460 19.05 -2.15 19.39
N SER A 461 17.86 -2.70 19.14
CA SER A 461 17.38 -3.93 19.80
C SER A 461 16.45 -4.72 18.86
N PRO A 462 16.96 -5.25 17.75
CA PRO A 462 16.17 -6.08 16.84
C PRO A 462 15.80 -7.40 17.52
N ASN A 463 14.53 -7.82 17.40
CA ASN A 463 14.03 -9.09 17.93
C ASN A 463 14.21 -10.25 16.95
N ALA A 464 14.61 -9.98 15.70
CA ALA A 464 14.82 -10.96 14.66
C ALA A 464 16.12 -10.69 13.88
N GLN A 465 16.60 -11.69 13.15
CA GLN A 465 17.71 -11.57 12.21
C GLN A 465 17.49 -12.46 10.99
N LEU A 466 17.95 -12.01 9.82
CA LEU A 466 17.94 -12.82 8.60
C LEU A 466 19.19 -13.67 8.52
N MET A 467 19.04 -14.98 8.31
CA MET A 467 20.16 -15.90 8.29
C MET A 467 21.06 -15.67 7.07
N PRO A 468 22.38 -15.45 7.25
CA PRO A 468 23.31 -15.32 6.14
C PRO A 468 23.39 -16.58 5.29
N ASN A 469 23.66 -16.42 3.98
CA ASN A 469 23.89 -17.51 3.02
C ASN A 469 22.69 -18.43 2.74
N ILE A 470 21.47 -18.07 3.16
CA ILE A 470 20.24 -18.82 2.83
C ILE A 470 19.50 -18.23 1.63
N TRP A 471 19.70 -16.95 1.32
CA TRP A 471 19.11 -16.28 0.15
C TRP A 471 19.47 -17.00 -1.14
N THR A 472 18.55 -17.84 -1.62
CA THR A 472 18.79 -18.77 -2.72
C THR A 472 17.68 -18.65 -3.74
N LYS A 473 18.05 -18.44 -5.01
CA LYS A 473 17.12 -18.44 -6.14
C LYS A 473 16.58 -19.85 -6.36
N LEU A 474 15.27 -20.02 -6.23
CA LEU A 474 14.57 -21.27 -6.51
C LEU A 474 14.06 -21.31 -7.95
N ASN A 475 13.59 -20.17 -8.46
CA ASN A 475 13.06 -20.03 -9.81
C ASN A 475 13.45 -18.69 -10.44
N GLY A 476 13.59 -18.69 -11.77
CA GLY A 476 13.81 -17.49 -12.59
C GLY A 476 14.89 -17.68 -13.68
N PRO A 477 15.08 -16.67 -14.54
CA PRO A 477 16.13 -16.64 -15.56
C PRO A 477 17.54 -16.92 -15.00
N ALA A 478 18.42 -17.50 -15.81
CA ALA A 478 19.78 -17.88 -15.37
C ALA A 478 20.70 -16.69 -15.02
N ALA A 479 20.42 -15.50 -15.57
CA ALA A 479 21.13 -14.27 -15.27
C ALA A 479 20.22 -13.31 -14.48
N GLY A 480 20.80 -12.31 -13.81
CA GLY A 480 20.08 -11.28 -13.06
C GLY A 480 19.61 -11.76 -11.70
N ASP A 481 20.55 -11.98 -10.78
CA ASP A 481 20.20 -12.36 -9.41
C ASP A 481 19.74 -11.14 -8.61
N LEU A 482 18.74 -11.37 -7.75
CA LEU A 482 18.22 -10.39 -6.83
C LEU A 482 19.06 -10.43 -5.55
N SER A 483 19.14 -9.30 -4.85
CA SER A 483 19.87 -9.24 -3.57
C SER A 483 18.94 -8.91 -2.42
N LEU A 484 19.09 -9.62 -1.30
CA LEU A 484 18.46 -9.29 -0.03
C LEU A 484 19.47 -8.58 0.89
N ASN A 485 19.14 -7.39 1.37
CA ASN A 485 19.93 -6.72 2.40
C ASN A 485 19.57 -7.27 3.78
N LEU A 486 20.47 -8.05 4.40
CA LEU A 486 20.21 -8.69 5.69
C LEU A 486 19.99 -7.71 6.85
N GLY A 487 20.50 -6.48 6.74
CA GLY A 487 20.35 -5.45 7.76
C GLY A 487 19.03 -4.69 7.69
N THR A 488 18.35 -4.68 6.53
CA THR A 488 17.06 -3.97 6.35
C THR A 488 15.91 -4.88 5.95
N GLY A 489 16.22 -6.11 5.51
CA GLY A 489 15.29 -7.05 4.88
C GLY A 489 14.72 -6.59 3.53
N GLN A 490 15.30 -5.56 2.90
CA GLN A 490 14.83 -5.11 1.59
C GLN A 490 15.45 -5.92 0.45
N VAL A 491 14.62 -6.24 -0.54
CA VAL A 491 15.03 -6.90 -1.79
C VAL A 491 15.33 -5.83 -2.84
N THR A 492 16.43 -5.98 -3.58
CA THR A 492 16.76 -5.12 -4.73
C THR A 492 16.70 -5.96 -6.00
N VAL A 493 16.13 -5.37 -7.06
CA VAL A 493 16.07 -5.95 -8.41
C VAL A 493 17.05 -5.17 -9.30
N PRO A 494 18.32 -5.58 -9.42
CA PRO A 494 19.34 -4.75 -10.06
C PRO A 494 19.00 -4.37 -11.51
N PRO A 495 19.41 -3.19 -12.00
CA PRO A 495 19.29 -2.85 -13.42
C PRO A 495 19.87 -3.93 -14.34
N GLY A 496 19.17 -4.23 -15.44
CA GLY A 496 19.55 -5.31 -16.36
C GLY A 496 19.05 -6.71 -15.96
N THR A 497 18.29 -6.84 -14.86
CA THR A 497 17.61 -8.10 -14.52
C THR A 497 16.64 -8.50 -15.64
N PRO A 498 16.78 -9.71 -16.23
CA PRO A 498 15.90 -10.16 -17.30
C PRO A 498 14.43 -10.31 -16.86
N PRO A 499 13.46 -10.09 -17.75
CA PRO A 499 12.05 -10.29 -17.42
C PRO A 499 11.73 -11.77 -17.15
N GLY A 500 10.80 -12.03 -16.24
CA GLY A 500 10.39 -13.36 -15.82
C GLY A 500 9.85 -13.42 -14.39
N ASP A 501 9.39 -14.59 -13.97
CA ASP A 501 8.95 -14.85 -12.61
C ASP A 501 10.14 -15.30 -11.77
N TYR A 502 10.32 -14.72 -10.59
CA TYR A 502 11.43 -14.99 -9.67
C TYR A 502 10.89 -15.49 -8.34
N GLU A 503 11.56 -16.50 -7.80
CA GLU A 503 11.29 -17.04 -6.47
C GLU A 503 12.61 -17.24 -5.73
N TYR A 504 12.69 -16.70 -4.51
CA TYR A 504 13.84 -16.87 -3.62
C TYR A 504 13.38 -17.41 -2.27
N ARG A 505 14.22 -18.20 -1.62
CA ARG A 505 14.04 -18.58 -0.21
C ARG A 505 14.89 -17.69 0.69
N TYR A 506 14.32 -17.26 1.81
CA TYR A 506 15.07 -16.72 2.94
C TYR A 506 14.73 -17.49 4.22
N MET A 507 15.44 -17.17 5.31
CA MET A 507 15.18 -17.75 6.62
C MET A 507 15.30 -16.68 7.69
N LEU A 508 14.22 -16.47 8.43
CA LEU A 508 14.15 -15.54 9.55
C LEU A 508 14.44 -16.33 10.82
N CYS A 509 15.29 -15.78 11.68
CA CYS A 509 15.60 -16.36 12.99
C CYS A 509 15.30 -15.36 14.10
N THR A 510 15.11 -15.86 15.33
CA THR A 510 15.18 -15.01 16.52
C THR A 510 16.57 -14.38 16.66
N ASN A 511 16.65 -13.30 17.43
CA ASN A 511 17.92 -12.63 17.76
C ASN A 511 18.12 -12.55 19.28
N THR A 512 18.24 -13.72 19.92
CA THR A 512 18.35 -13.86 21.39
C THR A 512 19.79 -14.03 21.88
N GLY A 513 20.73 -14.35 20.99
CA GLY A 513 22.11 -14.72 21.30
C GLY A 513 22.26 -16.18 21.76
N VAL A 514 21.20 -16.99 21.77
CA VAL A 514 21.22 -18.39 22.20
C VAL A 514 21.31 -19.29 20.97
N THR A 515 22.32 -20.17 20.92
CA THR A 515 22.56 -21.06 19.76
C THR A 515 22.08 -22.50 20.03
N PRO A 516 21.39 -23.16 19.07
CA PRO A 516 20.94 -22.62 17.77
C PRO A 516 19.73 -21.68 17.94
N GLU A 517 19.72 -20.57 17.19
CA GLU A 517 18.55 -19.70 17.11
C GLU A 517 17.43 -20.43 16.34
N PRO A 518 16.19 -20.43 16.83
CA PRO A 518 15.01 -20.81 16.08
C PRO A 518 14.91 -20.03 14.79
N CYS A 519 14.58 -20.73 13.71
CA CYS A 519 14.37 -20.12 12.43
C CYS A 519 13.16 -20.72 11.72
N ASP A 520 12.53 -19.90 10.88
CA ASP A 520 11.43 -20.29 10.01
C ASP A 520 11.75 -19.84 8.56
N PRO A 521 11.69 -20.74 7.56
CA PRO A 521 11.93 -20.36 6.16
C PRO A 521 10.67 -19.77 5.51
N ALA A 522 10.86 -18.80 4.63
CA ALA A 522 9.81 -18.21 3.80
C ALA A 522 10.34 -17.88 2.40
N HIS A 523 9.43 -17.57 1.49
CA HIS A 523 9.72 -17.31 0.08
C HIS A 523 9.41 -15.87 -0.30
N VAL A 524 10.20 -15.33 -1.21
CA VAL A 524 9.92 -14.09 -1.92
C VAL A 524 9.55 -14.43 -3.35
N THR A 525 8.36 -14.02 -3.78
CA THR A 525 7.89 -14.12 -5.17
C THR A 525 7.71 -12.74 -5.79
N LEU A 526 8.12 -12.59 -7.05
CA LEU A 526 7.86 -11.39 -7.85
C LEU A 526 8.00 -11.66 -9.34
N LYS A 527 7.36 -10.82 -10.14
CA LYS A 527 7.47 -10.81 -11.60
C LYS A 527 8.24 -9.59 -12.07
N VAL A 528 9.39 -9.80 -12.71
CA VAL A 528 10.16 -8.73 -13.33
C VAL A 528 9.63 -8.49 -14.75
N VAL A 529 9.28 -7.24 -15.01
CA VAL A 529 8.91 -6.74 -16.35
C VAL A 529 9.85 -5.59 -16.71
N VAL A 530 10.26 -5.52 -17.96
CA VAL A 530 11.11 -4.44 -18.48
C VAL A 530 10.30 -3.67 -19.51
N VAL A 531 10.19 -2.36 -19.33
CA VAL A 531 9.64 -1.42 -20.31
C VAL A 531 10.80 -0.59 -20.83
N ASP A 532 10.92 -0.46 -22.14
CA ASP A 532 11.91 0.37 -22.82
C ASP A 532 11.13 1.36 -23.69
N ALA A 533 10.98 2.57 -23.18
CA ALA A 533 10.34 3.69 -23.87
C ALA A 533 11.43 4.49 -24.60
N VAL A 534 11.34 4.58 -25.92
CA VAL A 534 12.35 5.18 -26.78
C VAL A 534 11.81 6.50 -27.35
N ASP A 535 12.63 7.55 -27.29
CA ASP A 535 12.31 8.84 -27.91
C ASP A 535 11.79 8.69 -29.36
N ASN A 536 10.65 9.32 -29.62
CA ASN A 536 9.99 9.37 -30.92
C ASN A 536 10.38 10.67 -31.65
N ASP A 537 10.90 10.56 -32.87
CA ASP A 537 11.13 11.71 -33.76
C ASP A 537 10.26 11.57 -35.00
N PHE A 538 9.25 12.44 -35.10
CA PHE A 538 8.31 12.49 -36.24
C PHE A 538 8.83 13.34 -37.41
N GLY A 539 10.04 13.89 -37.31
CA GLY A 539 10.66 14.70 -38.36
C GLY A 539 9.94 16.02 -38.59
N GLU A 540 9.64 16.32 -39.86
CA GLU A 540 9.09 17.62 -40.29
C GLU A 540 7.72 17.48 -40.95
N VAL A 541 6.76 18.33 -40.57
CA VAL A 541 5.40 18.38 -41.13
C VAL A 541 5.01 19.82 -41.49
N SER A 542 4.32 20.03 -42.61
CA SER A 542 3.83 21.36 -42.99
C SER A 542 2.53 21.69 -42.27
N ALA A 543 2.41 22.92 -41.75
CA ALA A 543 1.17 23.42 -41.18
C ALA A 543 0.08 23.46 -42.26
N GLY A 544 -0.94 22.62 -42.12
CA GLY A 544 -2.11 22.56 -43.00
C GLY A 544 -3.30 23.34 -42.43
N THR A 545 -4.33 23.51 -43.27
CA THR A 545 -5.64 24.07 -42.85
C THR A 545 -6.54 23.04 -42.14
N THR A 546 -6.11 21.78 -42.08
CA THR A 546 -6.78 20.68 -41.38
C THR A 546 -5.80 19.98 -40.44
N ALA A 547 -6.32 19.31 -39.42
CA ALA A 547 -5.49 18.57 -38.49
C ALA A 547 -4.84 17.35 -39.18
N THR A 548 -3.59 17.05 -38.84
CA THR A 548 -2.81 15.95 -39.41
C THR A 548 -2.40 14.98 -38.31
N ALA A 549 -2.85 13.72 -38.42
CA ALA A 549 -2.41 12.64 -37.54
C ALA A 549 -1.04 12.11 -38.00
N LEU A 550 -0.12 11.90 -37.05
CA LEU A 550 1.22 11.38 -37.30
C LEU A 550 1.22 9.85 -37.19
N THR A 551 2.08 9.21 -37.98
CA THR A 551 2.26 7.76 -37.99
C THR A 551 3.74 7.41 -38.07
N PRO A 552 4.24 6.38 -37.35
CA PRO A 552 3.51 5.49 -36.44
C PRO A 552 3.04 6.20 -35.14
N SER A 553 2.34 5.50 -34.25
CA SER A 553 2.04 6.04 -32.90
C SER A 553 3.32 6.11 -32.05
N ILE A 554 3.23 6.74 -30.88
CA ILE A 554 4.35 6.80 -29.91
C ILE A 554 4.86 5.43 -29.46
N TYR A 555 4.04 4.38 -29.59
CA TYR A 555 4.43 3.00 -29.25
C TYR A 555 5.31 2.34 -30.33
N GLY A 556 5.47 2.95 -31.51
CA GLY A 556 6.02 2.29 -32.70
C GLY A 556 7.46 1.79 -32.58
N ASN A 557 8.22 2.32 -31.63
CA ASN A 557 9.62 2.00 -31.32
C ASN A 557 9.83 1.53 -29.87
N ASP A 558 8.76 1.45 -29.08
CA ASP A 558 8.81 1.06 -27.67
C ASP A 558 8.71 -0.46 -27.53
N THR A 559 9.26 -1.02 -26.44
CA THR A 559 9.13 -2.45 -26.15
C THR A 559 8.76 -2.77 -24.71
N VAL A 560 8.05 -3.88 -24.52
CA VAL A 560 7.79 -4.51 -23.22
C VAL A 560 8.32 -5.94 -23.25
N ASN A 561 9.27 -6.24 -22.36
CA ASN A 561 10.01 -7.51 -22.34
C ASN A 561 10.68 -7.86 -23.68
N GLY A 562 11.10 -6.84 -24.44
CA GLY A 562 11.69 -6.97 -25.78
C GLY A 562 10.69 -7.27 -26.90
N ALA A 563 9.39 -7.38 -26.62
CA ALA A 563 8.33 -7.41 -27.63
C ALA A 563 7.84 -5.99 -27.92
N ALA A 564 7.39 -5.72 -29.15
CA ALA A 564 6.85 -4.41 -29.51
C ALA A 564 5.70 -3.99 -28.59
N ALA A 565 5.68 -2.73 -28.17
CA ALA A 565 4.62 -2.18 -27.34
C ALA A 565 3.32 -2.06 -28.13
N ASP A 566 2.22 -2.56 -27.55
CA ASP A 566 0.87 -2.42 -28.08
C ASP A 566 -0.15 -2.29 -26.94
N ALA A 567 -1.42 -2.08 -27.27
CA ALA A 567 -2.48 -1.91 -26.29
C ALA A 567 -2.75 -3.14 -25.40
N SER A 568 -2.16 -4.31 -25.70
CA SER A 568 -2.28 -5.52 -24.89
C SER A 568 -1.20 -5.62 -23.81
N ASN A 569 -0.01 -5.05 -24.04
CA ASN A 569 1.14 -5.17 -23.15
C ASN A 569 1.67 -3.84 -22.59
N ALA A 570 1.23 -2.70 -23.14
CA ALA A 570 1.64 -1.36 -22.74
C ALA A 570 0.43 -0.41 -22.73
N ALA A 571 0.47 0.59 -21.86
CA ALA A 571 -0.44 1.72 -21.93
C ALA A 571 0.25 3.00 -21.49
N LEU A 572 -0.19 4.13 -22.04
CA LEU A 572 0.23 5.45 -21.59
C LEU A 572 -0.16 5.67 -20.13
N LYS A 573 0.76 6.18 -19.31
CA LYS A 573 0.45 6.60 -17.96
C LYS A 573 -0.48 7.83 -18.02
N PRO A 574 -1.66 7.80 -17.38
CA PRO A 574 -2.60 8.91 -17.42
C PRO A 574 -1.95 10.24 -17.00
N GLY A 575 -2.09 11.27 -17.84
CA GLY A 575 -1.54 12.61 -17.59
C GLY A 575 -0.02 12.75 -17.76
N SER A 576 0.68 11.73 -18.29
CA SER A 576 2.13 11.82 -18.56
C SER A 576 2.48 12.67 -19.78
N TRP A 577 1.56 12.83 -20.73
CA TRP A 577 1.74 13.69 -21.91
C TRP A 577 1.87 15.16 -21.50
N THR A 578 3.10 15.63 -21.47
CA THR A 578 3.45 16.93 -20.88
C THR A 578 4.28 17.74 -21.87
N LEU A 579 3.83 18.96 -22.14
CA LEU A 579 4.52 19.86 -23.06
C LEU A 579 5.86 20.30 -22.43
N VAL A 580 6.96 20.01 -23.11
CA VAL A 580 8.31 20.43 -22.70
C VAL A 580 8.67 21.76 -23.36
N SER A 581 8.46 21.88 -24.68
CA SER A 581 8.71 23.11 -25.44
C SER A 581 7.87 23.18 -26.71
N ALA A 582 7.33 24.36 -27.03
CA ALA A 582 6.66 24.64 -28.30
C ALA A 582 6.74 26.14 -28.64
N PRO A 583 6.48 26.54 -29.90
CA PRO A 583 6.27 27.95 -30.23
C PRO A 583 5.06 28.53 -29.47
N THR A 584 5.05 29.85 -29.26
CA THR A 584 3.98 30.54 -28.52
C THR A 584 2.60 30.23 -29.08
N GLY A 585 1.72 29.69 -28.23
CA GLY A 585 0.36 29.30 -28.60
C GLY A 585 0.24 27.99 -29.37
N GLY A 586 1.35 27.27 -29.58
CA GLY A 586 1.37 25.95 -30.21
C GLY A 586 1.13 24.82 -29.22
N SER A 587 0.35 23.83 -29.63
CA SER A 587 0.22 22.54 -28.94
C SER A 587 -0.03 21.40 -29.93
N LEU A 588 0.31 20.18 -29.51
CA LEU A 588 -0.07 18.93 -30.15
C LEU A 588 -1.05 18.18 -29.24
N THR A 589 -1.93 17.37 -29.85
CA THR A 589 -2.85 16.50 -29.11
C THR A 589 -2.44 15.04 -29.25
N LEU A 590 -2.57 14.24 -28.20
CA LEU A 590 -2.33 12.80 -28.22
C LEU A 590 -3.67 12.07 -28.00
N ASP A 591 -3.96 11.07 -28.83
CA ASP A 591 -4.99 10.08 -28.52
C ASP A 591 -4.39 9.02 -27.59
N GLU A 592 -4.77 9.05 -26.30
CA GLU A 592 -4.20 8.16 -25.28
C GLU A 592 -4.52 6.67 -25.53
N ALA A 593 -5.59 6.36 -26.27
CA ALA A 593 -5.98 4.98 -26.56
C ALA A 593 -5.15 4.37 -27.69
N THR A 594 -4.81 5.18 -28.70
CA THR A 594 -4.08 4.71 -29.89
C THR A 594 -2.60 5.10 -29.90
N GLY A 595 -2.20 6.05 -29.05
CA GLY A 595 -0.87 6.65 -29.03
C GLY A 595 -0.60 7.58 -30.22
N VAL A 596 -1.62 7.97 -30.97
CA VAL A 596 -1.46 8.79 -32.19
C VAL A 596 -1.36 10.27 -31.82
N VAL A 597 -0.26 10.90 -32.21
CA VAL A 597 -0.06 12.36 -32.06
C VAL A 597 -0.70 13.07 -33.25
N THR A 598 -1.42 14.16 -32.98
CA THR A 598 -2.09 14.98 -34.00
C THR A 598 -1.62 16.43 -33.93
N VAL A 599 -1.25 16.96 -35.10
CA VAL A 599 -0.93 18.37 -35.31
C VAL A 599 -2.22 19.11 -35.65
N PRO A 600 -2.65 20.09 -34.87
CA PRO A 600 -3.88 20.83 -35.15
C PRO A 600 -3.76 21.71 -36.41
N ALA A 601 -4.90 22.08 -37.00
CA ALA A 601 -4.94 23.02 -38.11
C ALA A 601 -4.27 24.35 -37.73
N ASN A 602 -3.47 24.91 -38.63
CA ASN A 602 -2.73 26.16 -38.46
C ASN A 602 -1.77 26.16 -37.25
N ALA A 603 -1.24 25.00 -36.85
CA ALA A 603 -0.20 24.92 -35.82
C ALA A 603 0.97 25.88 -36.15
N PRO A 604 1.42 26.69 -35.18
CA PRO A 604 2.57 27.57 -35.36
C PRO A 604 3.82 26.83 -35.86
N ALA A 605 4.59 27.46 -36.74
CA ALA A 605 5.84 26.87 -37.21
C ALA A 605 6.91 26.88 -36.11
N GLY A 606 7.67 25.80 -35.98
CA GLY A 606 8.77 25.62 -35.03
C GLY A 606 8.84 24.21 -34.45
N ASP A 607 9.69 24.03 -33.45
CA ASP A 607 9.97 22.72 -32.84
C ASP A 607 9.06 22.47 -31.63
N TYR A 608 8.51 21.26 -31.56
CA TYR A 608 7.63 20.76 -30.51
C TYR A 608 8.29 19.58 -29.81
N THR A 609 8.38 19.65 -28.49
CA THR A 609 8.87 18.56 -27.63
C THR A 609 7.84 18.27 -26.53
N TYR A 610 7.49 17.01 -26.37
CA TYR A 610 6.63 16.52 -25.29
C TYR A 610 7.31 15.35 -24.58
N SER A 611 7.12 15.22 -23.28
CA SER A 611 7.46 14.00 -22.53
C SER A 611 6.21 13.13 -22.37
N TYR A 612 6.41 11.82 -22.34
CA TYR A 612 5.39 10.82 -22.07
C TYR A 612 5.98 9.64 -21.30
N GLU A 613 5.12 8.85 -20.66
CA GLU A 613 5.54 7.68 -19.89
C GLU A 613 4.62 6.51 -20.25
N ILE A 614 5.19 5.37 -20.61
CA ILE A 614 4.44 4.13 -20.89
C ILE A 614 4.65 3.13 -19.76
N CYS A 615 3.59 2.41 -19.40
CA CYS A 615 3.60 1.43 -18.33
C CYS A 615 3.21 0.05 -18.86
N ALA A 616 3.82 -1.00 -18.31
CA ALA A 616 3.46 -2.37 -18.66
C ALA A 616 2.03 -2.74 -18.23
N GLN A 617 1.38 -3.58 -19.04
CA GLN A 617 0.09 -4.20 -18.78
C GLN A 617 0.21 -5.71 -18.56
N PRO A 618 -0.67 -6.30 -17.74
CA PRO A 618 -1.59 -5.64 -16.81
C PRO A 618 -0.86 -5.12 -15.56
N GLY A 619 -1.29 -3.98 -15.01
CA GLY A 619 -0.82 -3.52 -13.70
C GLY A 619 -0.32 -2.07 -13.62
N ASN A 620 -0.22 -1.37 -14.76
CA ASN A 620 0.23 0.04 -14.83
C ASN A 620 1.60 0.29 -14.18
N LYS A 621 2.46 -0.73 -14.09
CA LYS A 621 3.84 -0.65 -13.59
C LYS A 621 4.62 -1.89 -14.03
N PRO A 622 5.96 -1.83 -14.14
CA PRO A 622 6.78 -0.62 -14.11
C PRO A 622 6.51 0.27 -15.33
N CYS A 623 7.00 1.50 -15.29
CA CYS A 623 6.85 2.48 -16.35
C CYS A 623 8.21 3.06 -16.76
N ASP A 624 8.31 3.50 -18.00
CA ASP A 624 9.50 4.16 -18.54
C ASP A 624 9.11 5.43 -19.31
N MET A 625 10.01 6.42 -19.32
CA MET A 625 9.76 7.78 -19.81
C MET A 625 10.56 8.08 -21.07
N ALA A 626 9.89 8.67 -22.07
CA ALA A 626 10.49 9.07 -23.34
C ALA A 626 9.94 10.42 -23.82
N GLN A 627 10.48 10.93 -24.93
CA GLN A 627 10.07 12.19 -25.55
C GLN A 627 9.56 12.03 -26.97
N VAL A 628 8.62 12.88 -27.36
CA VAL A 628 8.24 13.13 -28.75
C VAL A 628 8.90 14.42 -29.22
N LYS A 629 9.51 14.39 -30.41
CA LYS A 629 10.08 15.54 -31.14
C LYS A 629 9.43 15.67 -32.51
N LEU A 630 9.05 16.89 -32.87
CA LEU A 630 8.45 17.23 -34.17
C LEU A 630 8.78 18.67 -34.56
N LYS A 631 9.01 18.93 -35.85
CA LYS A 631 9.15 20.28 -36.40
C LYS A 631 8.03 20.62 -37.38
N VAL A 632 7.26 21.66 -37.05
CA VAL A 632 6.20 22.18 -37.91
C VAL A 632 6.75 23.28 -38.81
N LYS A 633 6.56 23.15 -40.13
CA LYS A 633 6.94 24.15 -41.14
C LYS A 633 5.78 25.10 -41.44
N ALA A 634 6.10 26.35 -41.78
CA ALA A 634 5.11 27.29 -42.28
C ALA A 634 4.46 26.78 -43.60
N PRO A 635 3.18 27.10 -43.86
CA PRO A 635 2.55 26.78 -45.14
C PRO A 635 3.32 27.44 -46.29
N ALA A 636 3.50 26.74 -47.41
CA ALA A 636 4.09 27.34 -48.60
C ALA A 636 3.14 28.45 -49.15
N PRO A 637 3.66 29.60 -49.62
CA PRO A 637 2.84 30.65 -50.22
C PRO A 637 2.09 30.11 -51.45
N ALA A 638 0.80 30.45 -51.58
CA ALA A 638 0.02 30.12 -52.77
C ALA A 638 0.58 30.88 -53.99
N VAL A 639 0.76 30.17 -55.11
CA VAL A 639 1.19 30.75 -56.39
C VAL A 639 -0.04 31.28 -57.12
N PRO A 640 -0.11 32.58 -57.49
CA PRO A 640 -1.26 33.15 -58.18
C PRO A 640 -1.44 32.55 -59.58
N VAL A 641 -2.69 32.38 -60.02
CA VAL A 641 -3.03 31.85 -61.35
C VAL A 641 -3.26 33.01 -62.31
N VAL A 642 -2.48 33.08 -63.38
CA VAL A 642 -2.61 34.08 -64.45
C VAL A 642 -3.27 33.44 -65.66
N LYS A 643 -4.27 34.09 -66.24
CA LYS A 643 -4.94 33.64 -67.46
C LYS A 643 -5.04 34.79 -68.47
N ALA A 644 -4.22 34.72 -69.52
CA ALA A 644 -4.24 35.63 -70.66
C ALA A 644 -5.08 35.02 -71.78
N GLU A 645 -6.03 35.75 -72.33
CA GLU A 645 -7.01 35.21 -73.28
C GLU A 645 -6.88 35.86 -74.67
N ASP A 646 -7.00 35.05 -75.72
CA ASP A 646 -6.86 35.51 -77.09
C ASP A 646 -7.91 36.58 -77.46
N ASN A 647 -7.49 37.57 -78.24
CA ASN A 647 -8.31 38.68 -78.71
C ASN A 647 -8.46 38.64 -80.24
N ALA A 648 -9.70 38.78 -80.73
CA ALA A 648 -9.99 38.87 -82.16
C ALA A 648 -10.84 40.11 -82.46
N PHE A 649 -10.23 41.14 -83.04
CA PHE A 649 -10.91 42.42 -83.30
C PHE A 649 -11.59 42.51 -84.68
N GLY A 650 -11.48 41.46 -85.50
CA GLY A 650 -12.08 41.44 -86.84
C GLY A 650 -11.49 42.52 -87.74
N GLU A 651 -12.34 43.23 -88.48
CA GLU A 651 -11.90 44.21 -89.49
C GLU A 651 -11.70 45.60 -88.89
N VAL A 652 -10.49 46.15 -89.03
CA VAL A 652 -10.11 47.47 -88.53
C VAL A 652 -9.66 48.35 -89.70
N VAL A 653 -10.17 49.58 -89.77
CA VAL A 653 -9.76 50.54 -90.81
C VAL A 653 -8.40 51.14 -90.45
N ALA A 654 -7.51 51.28 -91.44
CA ALA A 654 -6.23 51.96 -91.26
C ALA A 654 -6.44 53.39 -90.71
N GLY A 655 -5.68 53.76 -89.66
CA GLY A 655 -5.80 55.04 -88.95
C GLY A 655 -6.67 55.01 -87.68
N SER A 656 -7.19 53.85 -87.26
CA SER A 656 -8.03 53.68 -86.06
C SER A 656 -7.32 52.93 -84.91
N SER A 657 -7.99 52.73 -83.77
CA SER A 657 -7.53 51.87 -82.66
C SER A 657 -8.60 50.86 -82.23
N THR A 658 -8.18 49.74 -81.62
CA THR A 658 -9.06 48.68 -81.12
C THR A 658 -9.57 48.96 -79.70
N ALA A 659 -10.47 48.10 -79.19
CA ALA A 659 -10.68 47.97 -77.74
C ALA A 659 -9.44 47.37 -77.04
N SER A 660 -9.42 47.40 -75.71
CA SER A 660 -8.29 46.89 -74.93
C SER A 660 -8.16 45.37 -75.02
N VAL A 661 -6.94 44.87 -75.27
CA VAL A 661 -6.62 43.44 -75.27
C VAL A 661 -6.67 42.84 -73.87
N PHE A 662 -6.65 43.66 -72.82
CA PHE A 662 -6.64 43.19 -71.43
C PHE A 662 -8.03 42.90 -70.87
N ALA A 663 -9.10 43.16 -71.62
CA ALA A 663 -10.47 43.16 -71.09
C ALA A 663 -10.98 41.76 -70.67
N ASN A 664 -10.40 40.70 -71.22
CA ASN A 664 -10.73 39.30 -70.97
C ASN A 664 -9.69 38.56 -70.10
N ASP A 665 -8.61 39.24 -69.71
CA ASP A 665 -7.53 38.66 -68.92
C ASP A 665 -7.88 38.63 -67.41
N THR A 666 -7.42 37.61 -66.68
CA THR A 666 -7.66 37.47 -65.24
C THR A 666 -6.45 37.05 -64.40
N ILE A 667 -6.40 37.51 -63.15
CA ILE A 667 -5.49 37.07 -62.08
C ILE A 667 -6.34 36.48 -60.95
N ASP A 668 -6.14 35.21 -60.61
CA ASP A 668 -6.94 34.45 -59.64
C ASP A 668 -8.46 34.51 -59.91
N GLY A 669 -8.85 34.55 -61.19
CA GLY A 669 -10.23 34.65 -61.63
C GLY A 669 -10.86 36.05 -61.53
N ALA A 670 -10.14 37.05 -61.01
CA ALA A 670 -10.54 38.45 -61.04
C ALA A 670 -9.97 39.15 -62.28
N ALA A 671 -10.64 40.21 -62.77
CA ALA A 671 -10.17 40.96 -63.93
C ALA A 671 -8.73 41.48 -63.75
N ALA A 672 -7.93 41.43 -64.81
CA ALA A 672 -6.57 41.94 -64.81
C ALA A 672 -6.56 43.49 -64.82
N VAL A 673 -5.92 44.07 -63.80
CA VAL A 673 -5.82 45.50 -63.56
C VAL A 673 -4.35 45.90 -63.64
N PHE A 674 -4.02 46.74 -64.61
CA PHE A 674 -2.63 47.13 -64.93
C PHE A 674 -2.23 48.50 -64.34
N THR A 675 -3.18 49.26 -63.78
CA THR A 675 -2.95 50.62 -63.25
C THR A 675 -3.74 50.88 -61.96
N GLY A 676 -3.34 51.90 -61.20
CA GLY A 676 -4.05 52.32 -59.98
C GLY A 676 -3.78 51.45 -58.74
N SER A 677 -4.48 51.73 -57.64
CA SER A 677 -4.32 51.04 -56.34
C SER A 677 -4.81 49.60 -56.33
N GLY A 678 -5.58 49.17 -57.35
CA GLY A 678 -6.06 47.81 -57.52
C GLY A 678 -5.21 46.96 -58.47
N LYS A 679 -3.99 47.39 -58.82
CA LYS A 679 -3.12 46.69 -59.77
C LYS A 679 -2.79 45.27 -59.28
N ASN A 680 -3.17 44.27 -60.07
CA ASN A 680 -2.88 42.85 -59.84
C ASN A 680 -2.10 42.19 -61.00
N ALA A 681 -1.94 42.90 -62.13
CA ALA A 681 -1.28 42.40 -63.33
C ALA A 681 -0.22 43.37 -63.87
N GLU A 682 0.76 42.83 -64.59
CA GLU A 682 1.79 43.58 -65.32
C GLU A 682 1.99 43.02 -66.73
N LEU A 683 2.10 43.89 -67.73
CA LEU A 683 2.51 43.47 -69.06
C LEU A 683 4.00 43.15 -69.04
N LYS A 684 4.38 41.95 -69.46
CA LYS A 684 5.79 41.56 -69.52
C LYS A 684 6.52 42.41 -70.56
N ALA A 685 7.57 43.10 -70.13
CA ALA A 685 8.32 43.99 -71.00
C ALA A 685 8.83 43.27 -72.26
N GLY A 686 8.50 43.80 -73.44
CA GLY A 686 8.89 43.23 -74.73
C GLY A 686 8.08 42.01 -75.20
N SER A 687 6.95 41.69 -74.56
CA SER A 687 6.10 40.56 -74.97
C SER A 687 5.27 40.83 -76.21
N TRP A 688 5.00 42.11 -76.54
CA TRP A 688 4.33 42.51 -77.79
C TRP A 688 5.19 42.20 -79.01
N LYS A 689 4.88 41.10 -79.70
CA LYS A 689 5.66 40.62 -80.85
C LYS A 689 4.75 40.33 -82.05
N ALA A 690 5.15 40.83 -83.22
CA ALA A 690 4.46 40.56 -84.47
C ALA A 690 4.58 39.07 -84.85
N GLY A 691 3.46 38.49 -85.29
CA GLY A 691 3.40 37.14 -85.84
C GLY A 691 4.03 37.02 -87.22
N VAL A 692 4.34 35.79 -87.60
CA VAL A 692 4.86 35.45 -88.94
C VAL A 692 3.75 35.64 -89.97
N GLY A 693 4.02 36.38 -91.05
CA GLY A 693 3.06 36.59 -92.14
C GLY A 693 2.33 37.93 -92.13
N ASN A 694 2.57 38.80 -91.14
CA ASN A 694 2.05 40.17 -91.16
C ASN A 694 2.57 40.93 -92.40
N PRO A 695 1.74 41.79 -93.04
CA PRO A 695 2.15 42.59 -94.18
C PRO A 695 3.43 43.42 -93.95
N ALA A 696 4.35 43.41 -94.92
CA ALA A 696 5.62 44.12 -94.82
C ALA A 696 5.40 45.65 -94.75
N GLY A 697 5.95 46.29 -93.71
CA GLY A 697 5.88 47.74 -93.50
C GLY A 697 4.80 48.21 -92.51
N GLY A 698 3.84 47.36 -92.12
CA GLY A 698 2.84 47.70 -91.09
C GLY A 698 3.24 47.25 -89.68
N LYS A 699 3.58 48.18 -88.79
CA LYS A 699 3.71 47.90 -87.34
C LYS A 699 2.51 48.44 -86.59
N LEU A 700 1.87 47.58 -85.80
CA LEU A 700 0.81 47.95 -84.88
C LEU A 700 1.40 48.17 -83.49
N THR A 701 0.87 49.13 -82.75
CA THR A 701 1.36 49.52 -81.42
C THR A 701 0.34 49.14 -80.36
N LEU A 702 0.74 48.37 -79.35
CA LEU A 702 -0.04 48.16 -78.14
C LEU A 702 0.21 49.32 -77.16
N ASN A 703 -0.86 49.98 -76.74
CA ASN A 703 -0.83 51.12 -75.83
C ASN A 703 -0.92 50.66 -74.36
N ALA A 704 -0.59 51.56 -73.42
CA ALA A 704 -0.60 51.26 -71.99
C ALA A 704 -2.00 50.95 -71.42
N ASP A 705 -3.05 51.43 -72.08
CA ASP A 705 -4.45 51.10 -71.76
C ASP A 705 -4.92 49.77 -72.40
N GLY A 706 -4.02 49.10 -73.12
CA GLY A 706 -4.24 47.83 -73.81
C GLY A 706 -4.88 47.95 -75.19
N THR A 707 -5.19 49.16 -75.69
CA THR A 707 -5.68 49.34 -77.06
C THR A 707 -4.56 49.13 -78.09
N VAL A 708 -4.91 48.67 -79.30
CA VAL A 708 -3.95 48.49 -80.41
C VAL A 708 -4.19 49.56 -81.47
N SER A 709 -3.20 50.40 -81.75
CA SER A 709 -3.26 51.44 -82.78
C SER A 709 -2.80 50.93 -84.15
N VAL A 710 -3.62 51.20 -85.17
CA VAL A 710 -3.37 50.86 -86.57
C VAL A 710 -2.99 52.13 -87.35
N PRO A 711 -1.74 52.27 -87.84
CA PRO A 711 -1.33 53.42 -88.65
C PRO A 711 -2.18 53.63 -89.91
N ALA A 712 -2.28 54.88 -90.37
CA ALA A 712 -3.07 55.22 -91.57
C ALA A 712 -2.50 54.65 -92.88
N ASP A 713 -1.20 54.39 -92.91
CA ASP A 713 -0.45 53.77 -94.00
C ASP A 713 -0.27 52.26 -93.82
N ALA A 714 -0.90 51.65 -92.81
CA ALA A 714 -0.82 50.22 -92.58
C ALA A 714 -1.35 49.45 -93.80
N PRO A 715 -0.55 48.56 -94.43
CA PRO A 715 -1.01 47.76 -95.55
C PRO A 715 -2.21 46.92 -95.16
N ALA A 716 -3.18 46.80 -96.07
CA ALA A 716 -4.33 45.92 -95.88
C ALA A 716 -3.88 44.45 -95.79
N GLY A 717 -4.50 43.69 -94.88
CA GLY A 717 -4.16 42.30 -94.63
C GLY A 717 -4.41 41.89 -93.19
N ASP A 718 -4.17 40.61 -92.90
CA ASP A 718 -4.35 40.05 -91.56
C ASP A 718 -3.07 40.28 -90.73
N TYR A 719 -3.25 40.73 -89.49
CA TYR A 719 -2.19 40.97 -88.52
C TYR A 719 -2.41 40.08 -87.29
N THR A 720 -1.34 39.43 -86.88
CA THR A 720 -1.29 38.68 -85.62
C THR A 720 -0.17 39.24 -84.74
N TYR A 721 -0.42 39.34 -83.44
CA TYR A 721 0.57 39.68 -82.43
C TYR A 721 0.42 38.76 -81.21
N THR A 722 1.47 38.58 -80.44
CA THR A 722 1.42 37.94 -79.10
C THR A 722 1.69 38.98 -78.03
N TYR A 723 1.14 38.80 -76.83
CA TYR A 723 1.52 39.49 -75.61
C TYR A 723 1.53 38.53 -74.43
N GLU A 724 2.17 38.92 -73.33
CA GLU A 724 2.28 38.11 -72.11
C GLU A 724 2.07 39.01 -70.89
N ILE A 725 1.21 38.56 -69.97
CA ILE A 725 0.89 39.25 -68.71
C ILE A 725 1.36 38.42 -67.52
N CYS A 726 1.76 39.08 -66.43
CA CYS A 726 2.32 38.45 -65.23
C CYS A 726 1.59 38.91 -63.96
N ALA A 727 1.58 38.08 -62.92
CA ALA A 727 1.01 38.44 -61.62
C ALA A 727 1.85 39.54 -60.92
N HIS A 728 1.21 40.62 -60.47
CA HIS A 728 1.83 41.65 -59.62
C HIS A 728 1.72 41.28 -58.13
N PRO A 729 2.72 41.59 -57.28
CA PRO A 729 4.01 42.22 -57.57
C PRO A 729 5.12 41.24 -57.94
N ALA A 730 4.88 39.94 -57.88
CA ALA A 730 5.90 38.91 -58.03
C ALA A 730 6.53 38.85 -59.43
N GLY A 731 5.87 39.39 -60.46
CA GLY A 731 6.32 39.35 -61.85
C GLY A 731 6.28 37.95 -62.47
N THR A 732 5.82 36.94 -61.72
CA THR A 732 5.62 35.53 -62.12
C THR A 732 4.51 34.91 -61.26
N PRO A 733 3.81 33.86 -61.72
CA PRO A 733 3.87 33.30 -63.07
C PRO A 733 3.29 34.28 -64.11
N CYS A 734 3.47 33.96 -65.39
CA CYS A 734 3.00 34.74 -66.51
C CYS A 734 2.25 33.83 -67.49
N ASP A 735 1.35 34.41 -68.27
CA ASP A 735 0.60 33.72 -69.32
C ASP A 735 0.53 34.56 -70.60
N ALA A 736 0.45 33.89 -71.76
CA ALA A 736 0.56 34.52 -73.07
C ALA A 736 -0.73 34.36 -73.89
N ALA A 737 -1.07 35.41 -74.64
CA ALA A 737 -2.23 35.46 -75.51
C ALA A 737 -1.90 36.08 -76.87
N THR A 738 -2.76 35.82 -77.83
CA THR A 738 -2.65 36.31 -79.21
C THR A 738 -3.70 37.37 -79.51
N VAL A 739 -3.36 38.30 -80.40
CA VAL A 739 -4.24 39.34 -80.92
C VAL A 739 -4.30 39.19 -82.42
N THR A 740 -5.51 39.07 -82.97
CA THR A 740 -5.75 38.97 -84.40
C THR A 740 -6.68 40.09 -84.89
N LEU A 741 -6.32 40.73 -86.00
CA LEU A 741 -7.16 41.73 -86.66
C LEU A 741 -6.83 41.83 -88.15
N LYS A 742 -7.80 42.27 -88.95
CA LYS A 742 -7.70 42.44 -90.40
C LYS A 742 -7.77 43.91 -90.76
N VAL A 743 -6.68 44.46 -91.28
CA VAL A 743 -6.65 45.86 -91.72
C VAL A 743 -7.31 45.98 -93.09
N LYS A 744 -8.31 46.86 -93.21
CA LYS A 744 -8.97 47.18 -94.48
C LYS A 744 -8.21 48.28 -95.26
N PRO A 745 -8.26 48.24 -96.62
CA PRO A 745 -7.73 49.32 -97.45
C PRO A 745 -8.44 50.66 -97.18
N ALA A 746 -7.71 51.76 -97.35
CA ALA A 746 -8.26 53.11 -97.32
C ALA A 746 -9.26 53.35 -98.47
N PRO A 747 -10.39 54.06 -98.24
CA PRO A 747 -11.33 54.44 -99.31
C PRO A 747 -10.74 55.49 -100.27
N ILE A 748 -11.05 55.39 -101.57
CA ILE A 748 -10.66 56.37 -102.62
C ILE A 748 -11.89 57.11 -103.16
N LEU A 749 -11.76 58.41 -103.38
CA LEU A 749 -12.67 59.23 -104.17
C LEU A 749 -11.89 59.92 -105.31
N ALA A 750 -12.02 59.44 -106.55
CA ALA A 750 -11.48 60.10 -107.75
C ALA A 750 -12.58 60.90 -108.45
N LEU A 751 -12.32 62.16 -108.79
CA LEU A 751 -13.30 63.11 -109.32
C LEU A 751 -12.92 63.57 -110.75
N ASP A 752 -13.92 63.66 -111.62
CA ASP A 752 -13.74 64.12 -113.00
C ASP A 752 -13.19 65.57 -113.07
N ASN A 753 -12.38 65.82 -114.10
CA ASN A 753 -11.69 67.08 -114.34
C ASN A 753 -12.19 67.78 -115.63
N HIS A 754 -12.44 69.08 -115.55
CA HIS A 754 -12.85 69.91 -116.69
C HIS A 754 -11.89 71.10 -116.86
N LEU A 755 -10.97 71.05 -117.83
CA LEU A 755 -9.83 71.98 -117.91
C LEU A 755 -10.04 73.15 -118.88
N GLY A 756 -11.21 73.30 -119.49
CA GLY A 756 -11.54 74.40 -120.40
C GLY A 756 -10.70 74.40 -121.69
N SER A 757 -10.42 75.58 -122.23
CA SER A 757 -9.68 75.74 -123.49
C SER A 757 -8.17 75.87 -123.28
N ILE A 758 -7.39 74.98 -123.88
CA ILE A 758 -5.92 74.94 -123.77
C ILE A 758 -5.30 75.14 -125.16
N ALA A 759 -4.34 76.05 -125.29
CA ALA A 759 -3.63 76.26 -126.56
C ALA A 759 -2.71 75.07 -126.88
N ALA A 760 -2.61 74.70 -128.16
CA ALA A 760 -1.63 73.71 -128.61
C ALA A 760 -0.19 74.16 -128.26
N GLY A 761 0.59 73.28 -127.62
CA GLY A 761 1.94 73.56 -127.11
C GLY A 761 2.03 73.86 -125.60
N SER A 762 0.91 73.83 -124.87
CA SER A 762 0.83 74.12 -123.42
C SER A 762 0.65 72.87 -122.54
N ASN A 763 0.88 73.01 -121.23
CA ASN A 763 0.57 72.00 -120.20
C ASN A 763 -0.54 72.50 -119.25
N THR A 764 -1.26 71.58 -118.62
CA THR A 764 -2.30 71.89 -117.62
C THR A 764 -1.76 71.87 -116.19
N VAL A 765 -2.58 72.32 -115.23
CA VAL A 765 -2.42 71.94 -113.81
C VAL A 765 -2.67 70.45 -113.61
N SER A 766 -2.27 69.90 -112.46
CA SER A 766 -2.48 68.49 -112.14
C SER A 766 -3.96 68.15 -111.99
N ILE A 767 -4.40 67.09 -112.65
CA ILE A 767 -5.76 66.56 -112.55
C ILE A 767 -6.01 65.76 -111.26
N PHE A 768 -4.99 65.53 -110.43
CA PHE A 768 -5.16 64.82 -109.15
C PHE A 768 -5.58 65.72 -107.99
N ALA A 769 -5.57 67.05 -108.18
CA ALA A 769 -5.75 68.00 -107.08
C ALA A 769 -7.12 67.92 -106.39
N ASN A 770 -8.13 67.35 -107.05
CA ASN A 770 -9.49 67.15 -106.54
C ASN A 770 -9.75 65.72 -106.04
N ASP A 771 -8.78 64.80 -106.17
CA ASP A 771 -8.92 63.42 -105.73
C ASP A 771 -8.59 63.28 -104.23
N LEU A 772 -9.29 62.39 -103.51
CA LEU A 772 -9.10 62.14 -102.06
C LEU A 772 -8.82 60.66 -101.75
N ILE A 773 -7.89 60.40 -100.83
CA ILE A 773 -7.56 59.07 -100.25
C ILE A 773 -7.80 59.13 -98.73
N ASN A 774 -8.72 58.32 -98.20
CA ASN A 774 -9.15 58.34 -96.80
C ASN A 774 -9.55 59.74 -96.30
N GLY A 775 -10.18 60.54 -97.17
CA GLY A 775 -10.55 61.93 -96.88
C GLY A 775 -9.39 62.95 -96.88
N GLN A 776 -8.16 62.51 -97.16
CA GLN A 776 -6.97 63.38 -97.34
C GLN A 776 -6.72 63.63 -98.83
N ALA A 777 -6.06 64.74 -99.18
CA ALA A 777 -5.71 65.04 -100.57
C ALA A 777 -4.84 63.94 -101.20
N MET A 778 -5.12 63.58 -102.45
CA MET A 778 -4.31 62.64 -103.22
C MET A 778 -2.90 63.22 -103.43
N GLN A 779 -1.89 62.42 -103.09
CA GLN A 779 -0.48 62.73 -103.26
C GLN A 779 0.18 61.61 -104.08
N PRO A 780 0.61 61.88 -105.33
CA PRO A 780 1.24 60.89 -106.18
C PRO A 780 2.47 60.29 -105.51
N GLY A 781 2.46 58.96 -105.35
CA GLY A 781 3.55 58.20 -104.77
C GLY A 781 3.58 58.11 -103.24
N VAL A 782 2.65 58.76 -102.54
CA VAL A 782 2.54 58.72 -101.06
C VAL A 782 1.34 57.89 -100.63
N ASN A 783 0.12 58.32 -101.00
CA ASN A 783 -1.12 57.63 -100.62
C ASN A 783 -1.88 57.04 -101.82
N ALA A 784 -1.57 57.46 -103.04
CA ALA A 784 -2.02 56.82 -104.28
C ALA A 784 -1.02 57.03 -105.43
N LYS A 785 -1.17 56.24 -106.50
CA LYS A 785 -0.41 56.38 -107.75
C LYS A 785 -1.33 56.25 -108.96
N LEU A 786 -0.97 56.90 -110.07
CA LEU A 786 -1.59 56.66 -111.37
C LEU A 786 -1.35 55.19 -111.77
N LYS A 787 -2.41 54.49 -112.18
CA LYS A 787 -2.31 53.12 -112.65
C LYS A 787 -1.60 53.11 -114.00
N PRO A 788 -0.53 52.31 -114.18
CA PRO A 788 0.18 52.23 -115.44
C PRO A 788 -0.77 51.94 -116.61
N ALA A 789 -0.60 52.67 -117.71
CA ALA A 789 -1.41 52.55 -118.94
C ALA A 789 -2.92 52.85 -118.79
N SER A 790 -3.37 53.52 -117.72
CA SER A 790 -4.80 53.90 -117.57
C SER A 790 -5.23 55.09 -118.42
N TRP A 791 -4.28 55.89 -118.92
CA TRP A 791 -4.56 57.09 -119.72
C TRP A 791 -5.04 56.70 -121.12
N LYS A 792 -6.34 56.88 -121.38
CA LYS A 792 -6.98 56.43 -122.62
C LYS A 792 -7.85 57.53 -123.21
N LYS A 793 -7.61 57.86 -124.49
CA LYS A 793 -8.46 58.77 -125.25
C LYS A 793 -9.84 58.17 -125.44
N LEU A 794 -10.86 58.88 -125.03
CA LEU A 794 -12.26 58.51 -125.19
C LEU A 794 -12.87 59.18 -126.43
N SER A 795 -12.60 60.47 -126.64
CA SER A 795 -13.07 61.22 -127.81
C SER A 795 -12.10 62.34 -128.22
N GLY A 796 -12.17 62.75 -129.50
CA GLY A 796 -11.43 63.89 -130.07
C GLY A 796 -10.96 63.65 -131.52
N PRO A 797 -10.32 64.66 -132.15
CA PRO A 797 -9.77 64.55 -133.51
C PRO A 797 -8.84 63.34 -133.70
N ALA A 798 -8.79 62.78 -134.92
CA ALA A 798 -8.07 61.54 -135.24
C ALA A 798 -6.52 61.64 -135.14
N GLY A 799 -5.97 62.83 -134.88
CA GLY A 799 -4.54 63.05 -134.61
C GLY A 799 -4.33 64.00 -133.44
N GLY A 800 -3.08 64.09 -132.95
CA GLY A 800 -2.68 64.98 -131.85
C GLY A 800 -3.09 64.47 -130.46
N ASP A 801 -2.61 63.28 -130.08
CA ASP A 801 -2.90 62.74 -128.76
C ASP A 801 -2.20 63.52 -127.63
N LEU A 802 -2.87 63.59 -126.49
CA LEU A 802 -2.40 64.23 -125.28
C LEU A 802 -1.70 63.20 -124.41
N SER A 803 -0.74 63.63 -123.60
CA SER A 803 -0.06 62.74 -122.65
C SER A 803 -0.28 63.21 -121.21
N LEU A 804 -0.50 62.27 -120.30
CA LEU A 804 -0.59 62.51 -118.86
C LEU A 804 0.74 62.15 -118.20
N LYS A 805 1.32 63.08 -117.43
CA LYS A 805 2.53 62.83 -116.63
C LYS A 805 2.17 62.20 -115.27
N GLU A 806 3.16 61.59 -114.61
CA GLU A 806 2.98 60.97 -113.27
C GLU A 806 2.56 61.96 -112.17
N ASP A 807 2.84 63.25 -112.35
CA ASP A 807 2.40 64.32 -111.44
C ASP A 807 0.95 64.78 -111.70
N GLY A 808 0.28 64.21 -112.70
CA GLY A 808 -1.10 64.51 -113.09
C GLY A 808 -1.24 65.64 -114.10
N THR A 809 -0.14 66.22 -114.61
CA THR A 809 -0.23 67.28 -115.64
C THR A 809 -0.49 66.69 -117.02
N VAL A 810 -1.44 67.27 -117.76
CA VAL A 810 -1.76 66.90 -119.15
C VAL A 810 -0.96 67.80 -120.09
N VAL A 811 -0.20 67.19 -121.00
CA VAL A 811 0.60 67.87 -122.03
C VAL A 811 -0.19 67.90 -123.32
N VAL A 812 -0.34 69.10 -123.90
CA VAL A 812 -0.94 69.33 -125.22
C VAL A 812 0.16 69.67 -126.22
N PRO A 813 0.62 68.73 -127.06
CA PRO A 813 1.74 68.98 -127.97
C PRO A 813 1.49 70.13 -128.96
N PRO A 814 2.54 70.84 -129.42
CA PRO A 814 2.42 71.80 -130.53
C PRO A 814 1.82 71.13 -131.77
N GLY A 815 0.93 71.83 -132.48
CA GLY A 815 0.27 71.30 -133.68
C GLY A 815 -0.90 70.33 -133.40
N THR A 816 -1.28 70.13 -132.13
CA THR A 816 -2.49 69.36 -131.77
C THR A 816 -3.73 69.98 -132.45
N PRO A 817 -4.53 69.21 -133.20
CA PRO A 817 -5.73 69.73 -133.86
C PRO A 817 -6.70 70.36 -132.86
N ALA A 818 -7.26 71.51 -133.23
CA ALA A 818 -8.29 72.15 -132.43
C ALA A 818 -9.55 71.29 -132.35
N GLY A 819 -10.16 71.22 -131.17
CA GLY A 819 -11.33 70.38 -130.91
C GLY A 819 -11.44 69.97 -129.44
N ALA A 820 -12.57 69.37 -129.05
CA ALA A 820 -12.75 68.81 -127.71
C ALA A 820 -12.06 67.44 -127.61
N TYR A 821 -11.37 67.21 -126.51
CA TYR A 821 -10.71 65.96 -126.15
C TYR A 821 -11.25 65.48 -124.80
N GLU A 822 -11.49 64.17 -124.72
CA GLU A 822 -11.86 63.50 -123.47
C GLU A 822 -10.94 62.30 -123.27
N TYR A 823 -10.41 62.13 -122.07
CA TYR A 823 -9.59 60.99 -121.65
C TYR A 823 -10.09 60.42 -120.32
N SER A 824 -9.84 59.13 -120.08
CA SER A 824 -9.97 58.53 -118.74
C SER A 824 -8.60 58.29 -118.11
N TYR A 825 -8.52 58.34 -116.79
CA TYR A 825 -7.39 57.89 -115.98
C TYR A 825 -7.86 57.12 -114.75
N GLU A 826 -6.99 56.33 -114.14
CA GLU A 826 -7.30 55.52 -112.95
C GLU A 826 -6.19 55.68 -111.92
N ILE A 827 -6.54 55.96 -110.65
CA ILE A 827 -5.60 56.05 -109.52
C ILE A 827 -5.83 54.91 -108.52
N CYS A 828 -4.78 54.36 -107.94
CA CYS A 828 -4.82 53.24 -106.99
C CYS A 828 -4.17 53.62 -105.65
N VAL A 829 -4.66 53.08 -104.52
CA VAL A 829 -4.04 53.30 -103.19
C VAL A 829 -2.59 52.82 -103.24
N PHE A 830 -1.66 53.59 -102.68
CA PHE A 830 -0.26 53.20 -102.51
C PHE A 830 0.04 53.00 -101.02
N PRO A 831 0.79 51.95 -100.62
CA PRO A 831 1.49 50.95 -101.45
C PRO A 831 0.62 49.77 -101.94
N GLY A 832 -0.63 49.67 -101.49
CA GLY A 832 -1.49 48.49 -101.69
C GLY A 832 -1.96 48.19 -103.12
N ASN A 833 -1.72 49.09 -104.09
CA ASN A 833 -2.14 49.06 -105.51
C ASN A 833 -3.64 48.76 -105.76
N ALA A 834 -4.47 48.68 -104.72
CA ALA A 834 -5.91 48.51 -104.74
C ALA A 834 -6.51 49.01 -103.40
N PRO A 835 -7.78 49.49 -103.36
CA PRO A 835 -8.67 49.69 -104.51
C PRO A 835 -8.15 50.76 -105.47
N CYS A 836 -8.72 50.81 -106.66
CA CYS A 836 -8.46 51.84 -107.67
C CYS A 836 -9.78 52.54 -108.03
N ALA A 837 -9.71 53.82 -108.41
CA ALA A 837 -10.85 54.61 -108.85
C ALA A 837 -10.55 55.29 -110.19
N VAL A 838 -11.55 55.33 -111.06
CA VAL A 838 -11.47 55.91 -112.41
C VAL A 838 -12.11 57.30 -112.40
N ALA A 839 -11.48 58.24 -113.09
CA ALA A 839 -12.02 59.56 -113.37
C ALA A 839 -11.72 59.96 -114.83
N LYS A 840 -12.41 60.98 -115.30
CA LYS A 840 -12.29 61.52 -116.66
C LYS A 840 -11.66 62.91 -116.65
N VAL A 841 -11.09 63.29 -117.78
CA VAL A 841 -10.69 64.66 -118.05
C VAL A 841 -11.16 65.12 -119.41
N THR A 842 -11.79 66.29 -119.46
CA THR A 842 -12.22 66.95 -120.71
C THR A 842 -11.51 68.29 -120.87
N LEU A 843 -11.05 68.58 -122.08
CA LEU A 843 -10.51 69.89 -122.45
C LEU A 843 -10.75 70.19 -123.94
N THR A 844 -10.69 71.47 -124.32
CA THR A 844 -10.79 71.91 -125.72
C THR A 844 -9.47 72.48 -126.18
N VAL A 845 -8.88 71.95 -127.25
CA VAL A 845 -7.66 72.51 -127.84
C VAL A 845 -8.02 73.63 -128.81
N THR A 846 -7.32 74.76 -128.73
CA THR A 846 -7.49 75.91 -129.66
C THR A 846 -6.29 76.03 -130.61
N ALA A 847 -6.55 76.47 -131.85
CA ALA A 847 -5.53 76.59 -132.91
C ALA A 847 -4.55 77.75 -132.65
N ALA A 848 -3.26 77.53 -132.88
CA ALA A 848 -2.22 78.56 -132.75
C ALA A 848 -2.25 79.54 -133.94
N GLY A 849 -2.34 80.85 -133.67
CA GLY A 849 -2.31 81.91 -134.69
C GLY A 849 -0.91 82.16 -135.27
N LEU A 850 -0.83 82.30 -136.60
CA LEU A 850 0.40 82.60 -137.36
C LEU A 850 0.83 84.08 -137.20
N VAL A 851 2.09 84.33 -136.84
CA VAL A 851 2.79 85.61 -137.04
C VAL A 851 4.19 85.33 -137.59
N GLY A 852 4.61 86.10 -138.60
CA GLY A 852 5.67 85.74 -139.55
C GLY A 852 7.13 86.01 -139.17
N ALA A 853 7.96 85.36 -140.00
CA ALA A 853 9.30 85.70 -140.51
C ALA A 853 10.43 86.08 -139.53
N GLY A 854 11.51 85.28 -139.55
CA GLY A 854 12.83 85.77 -139.17
C GLY A 854 13.89 84.70 -138.84
N VAL A 855 14.53 84.15 -139.87
CA VAL A 855 15.94 83.69 -139.97
C VAL A 855 16.52 82.59 -139.04
N THR A 856 17.00 81.51 -139.68
CA THR A 856 18.13 80.60 -139.33
C THR A 856 19.49 81.22 -139.75
N PRO A 857 20.75 80.74 -139.43
CA PRO A 857 21.26 79.58 -138.63
C PRO A 857 22.51 79.81 -137.68
N VAL A 858 22.72 78.93 -136.68
CA VAL A 858 23.89 78.04 -136.34
C VAL A 858 25.36 78.53 -136.60
N PRO A 859 26.44 78.13 -135.84
CA PRO A 859 26.75 78.17 -134.39
C PRO A 859 28.23 78.59 -134.04
N VAL A 860 28.57 78.50 -132.74
CA VAL A 860 29.88 78.39 -132.03
C VAL A 860 30.72 79.66 -131.78
N GLY A 861 30.89 79.96 -130.48
CA GLY A 861 32.09 80.66 -129.96
C GLY A 861 31.84 81.69 -128.86
N SER A 862 31.58 81.21 -127.64
CA SER A 862 31.61 81.82 -126.28
C SER A 862 32.27 83.21 -126.07
N PRO A 863 31.93 84.05 -125.05
CA PRO A 863 31.01 83.96 -123.88
C PRO A 863 29.89 85.06 -123.91
N TRP A 864 28.77 85.06 -123.17
CA TRP A 864 28.52 85.38 -121.75
C TRP A 864 27.01 85.18 -121.42
N ALA A 865 26.72 84.85 -120.16
CA ALA A 865 25.45 84.99 -119.39
C ALA A 865 24.28 83.97 -119.52
N LEU A 866 23.63 83.79 -118.35
CA LEU A 866 22.48 82.94 -117.96
C LEU A 866 22.85 81.49 -117.57
N LEU A 867 22.36 80.92 -116.47
CA LEU A 867 21.02 81.06 -115.91
C LEU A 867 21.02 80.99 -114.36
N LEU A 868 20.18 81.83 -113.76
CA LEU A 868 19.72 81.72 -112.39
C LEU A 868 18.95 80.42 -112.17
N ALA A 869 19.32 79.66 -111.14
CA ALA A 869 18.42 78.95 -110.24
C ALA A 869 19.24 78.23 -109.17
N ALA A 870 19.24 78.72 -107.93
CA ALA A 870 19.54 77.89 -106.76
C ALA A 870 19.12 78.59 -105.47
N LEU A 871 18.18 77.93 -104.77
CA LEU A 871 18.21 77.63 -103.34
C LEU A 871 18.80 78.66 -102.37
N GLY A 872 18.03 78.95 -101.32
CA GLY A 872 18.66 79.18 -100.03
C GLY A 872 17.80 79.91 -99.01
N ILE A 873 16.90 79.20 -98.33
CA ILE A 873 16.62 79.51 -96.93
C ILE A 873 16.88 78.22 -96.14
N VAL A 874 18.15 78.04 -95.78
CA VAL A 874 18.53 77.32 -94.56
C VAL A 874 18.78 78.39 -93.51
N GLY A 875 18.20 78.15 -92.34
CA GLY A 875 18.17 79.09 -91.25
C GLY A 875 19.53 79.47 -90.69
N LEU A 876 19.51 80.53 -89.90
CA LEU A 876 20.46 80.81 -88.84
C LEU A 876 19.57 81.46 -87.76
N GLY A 877 19.56 80.96 -86.52
CA GLY A 877 20.68 81.17 -85.62
C GLY A 877 20.43 82.44 -84.81
N ARG A 878 20.05 82.23 -83.55
CA ARG A 878 20.19 83.15 -82.40
C ARG A 878 19.38 84.46 -82.39
N ARG A 879 18.40 84.42 -81.48
CA ARG A 879 18.22 85.31 -80.30
C ARG A 879 18.07 86.84 -80.50
N PHE A 880 16.97 87.31 -79.88
CA PHE A 880 16.64 88.64 -79.34
C PHE A 880 15.90 89.65 -80.24
N THR A 881 14.57 89.68 -80.01
CA THR A 881 13.71 90.83 -79.69
C THR A 881 13.79 92.12 -80.53
N GLY A 882 12.63 92.55 -81.05
CA GLY A 882 12.33 93.98 -81.12
C GLY A 882 11.34 94.45 -82.18
N ARG A 883 10.05 94.43 -81.82
CA ARG A 883 9.04 95.50 -82.01
C ARG A 883 8.72 96.08 -83.42
N LYS A 884 7.40 96.02 -83.66
CA LYS A 884 6.47 97.10 -84.08
C LYS A 884 6.13 97.27 -85.57
N SER A 885 4.89 96.83 -85.87
CA SER A 885 3.76 97.65 -86.34
C SER A 885 3.86 98.32 -87.71
N ALA A 886 3.22 97.71 -88.71
CA ALA A 886 2.04 98.23 -89.41
C ALA A 886 1.41 97.08 -90.22
#